data_AF-A0A9P1LSV2-F1
#
_entry.id   AF-A0A9P1LSV2-F1
#
_cell.length_a   1.000
_cell.length_b   1.000
_cell.length_c   1.000
_cell.angle_alpha   90.00
_cell.angle_beta   90.00
_cell.angle_gamma   90.00
#
_symmetry.space_group_name_H-M   'P 1'
#
loop_
_entity.id
_entity.type
_entity.pdbx_description
1 polymer ?
#
loop_
_entity_poly.entity_id
_entity_poly.type
_entity_poly.pdbx_seq_one_letter_code
_entity_poly.pdbx_strand_id
1 'polypeptide(L)'
;MNYNQKEETPGEKGRTVSITKYTVNQETGAISEATTTENTPAKDKIVKVGNVEKIVSPIEITELRKDNPELPKGKEEVQSEGEQGETTVTKTYEVNPETGELTNPVEKTEITKAMRQKVILVGTKEDKPHLLPENSELENAVNVTQASTEMKSIDLLTNEKLKSQLAPSDIEINRDLFLKRKELQKTNPNITESEVKEILRKEYLEKLSIKETLDATKNDLEASLKKVAAHTLSILGDNQQNREKVKGDIEANKEKILLGLSYINRFYNIDFGDTNIRDILAYNPSSFGKKDVTSLDWLKHLGSMSYDELRLTNSPKTFEKYFGKITDKPTLLEFLDYNRTTFTNMDGDTWLKKATKAIIVEKSSKEKPDEKVDLYTKLTTDPKKYGAEERKIESRRQQNVATLLGLVNIKEPSVYVLTNIATVTYGNIGTYMDTSLEKTDKDKYKKELEKVKELMELAATRQATYVDTLYRITKEENRSKLVTSRVIVDTMKKYTSNTNADITTTWSEEFGSTADKGVKDFMTPLGMYSPSQRVGAEANGVGVRYFTDRVLDDRGAATYSHEMTHLLDGTVLFNNHGRRDGTAAEFYARGIFENSYTPEEDTYFNLNFVYDETNKNGFYNKTPDRFKTDADLKSYMHGSFDVLYSLDYLEAEATKQLTAEDKTKYFKKITPIKTTGVRTPVTYANPAVQATHKSEKISEITLTEAEKLTDINSLIDNNILVNRYIIKGFTDKGDIKANGYYLVDMFDTIYGVSQNDSGMSGDITFRKQAFELMAALGYYEGFVPYVSNQYKQAAEAENKPLSDTYIFNKILNGKSYAEFKKAQIKERVDRLNQLKPLTIQYEGQEISLTSQKLSELMQKAVQEELKQIKAGNTTARTYTFIETPVKKLKKAIYKAYLKDSDDFRQSIYNS
;
A
#
# COMPACT_ATOMS: atom_id res chain seq x y z
N MET A 1 -26.63 -11.41 89.01
CA MET A 1 -25.16 -11.54 89.09
C MET A 1 -24.81 -12.06 90.47
N ASN A 2 -24.32 -13.30 90.57
CA ASN A 2 -23.74 -13.81 91.81
C ASN A 2 -22.32 -13.24 91.90
N TYR A 3 -22.16 -12.08 92.55
CA TYR A 3 -20.82 -11.63 92.91
C TYR A 3 -20.30 -12.61 93.97
N ASN A 4 -19.11 -13.18 93.74
CA ASN A 4 -18.50 -14.21 94.57
C ASN A 4 -18.32 -13.71 96.01
N GLN A 5 -19.34 -13.89 96.85
CA GLN A 5 -19.28 -13.63 98.28
C GLN A 5 -18.65 -14.84 98.97
N LYS A 6 -17.58 -14.61 99.73
CA LYS A 6 -16.92 -15.66 100.52
C LYS A 6 -17.01 -15.30 101.99
N GLU A 7 -17.68 -16.15 102.76
CA GLU A 7 -17.81 -16.02 104.21
C GLU A 7 -16.46 -16.35 104.88
N GLU A 8 -15.98 -15.44 105.73
CA GLU A 8 -14.67 -15.54 106.39
C GLU A 8 -14.79 -15.98 107.85
N THR A 9 -15.89 -15.68 108.53
CA THR A 9 -16.14 -16.12 109.92
C THR A 9 -17.64 -16.30 110.19
N PRO A 10 -18.10 -17.47 110.68
CA PRO A 10 -19.50 -17.69 111.05
C PRO A 10 -19.81 -17.13 112.46
N GLY A 11 -21.03 -16.60 112.66
CA GLY A 11 -21.48 -16.06 113.95
C GLY A 11 -22.23 -17.06 114.85
N GLU A 12 -22.29 -16.82 116.17
CA GLU A 12 -22.95 -17.66 117.19
C GLU A 12 -23.86 -16.84 118.13
N LYS A 13 -25.00 -17.41 118.60
CA LYS A 13 -26.01 -16.74 119.46
C LYS A 13 -25.78 -17.00 120.97
N GLY A 14 -26.07 -16.03 121.86
CA GLY A 14 -25.92 -16.14 123.34
C GLY A 14 -27.10 -16.76 124.11
N ARG A 15 -26.97 -17.02 125.44
CA ARG A 15 -27.96 -17.74 126.31
C ARG A 15 -28.01 -17.22 127.77
N THR A 16 -29.17 -17.32 128.44
CA THR A 16 -29.44 -17.00 129.87
C THR A 16 -30.20 -18.14 130.58
N VAL A 17 -29.90 -18.48 131.86
CA VAL A 17 -30.61 -19.51 132.67
C VAL A 17 -30.79 -19.08 134.15
N SER A 18 -31.96 -19.30 134.76
CA SER A 18 -32.29 -19.01 136.19
C SER A 18 -32.83 -20.24 136.95
N ILE A 19 -32.47 -20.42 138.24
CA ILE A 19 -32.92 -21.55 139.11
C ILE A 19 -33.38 -21.03 140.49
N THR A 20 -34.56 -21.47 140.98
CA THR A 20 -35.18 -21.08 142.27
C THR A 20 -35.33 -22.28 143.22
N LYS A 21 -35.05 -22.11 144.52
CA LYS A 21 -35.11 -23.17 145.54
C LYS A 21 -35.96 -22.74 146.76
N TYR A 22 -36.84 -23.63 147.24
CA TYR A 22 -37.77 -23.39 148.36
C TYR A 22 -37.43 -24.29 149.56
N THR A 23 -37.55 -23.78 150.80
CA THR A 23 -37.35 -24.54 152.04
C THR A 23 -38.53 -24.34 153.00
N VAL A 24 -39.05 -25.44 153.59
CA VAL A 24 -40.22 -25.48 154.50
C VAL A 24 -39.77 -25.60 155.96
N ASN A 25 -40.33 -24.79 156.85
CA ASN A 25 -40.18 -24.92 158.30
C ASN A 25 -41.21 -25.91 158.87
N GLN A 26 -40.76 -26.99 159.53
CA GLN A 26 -41.63 -28.10 159.94
C GLN A 26 -42.46 -27.87 161.22
N GLU A 27 -42.20 -26.84 162.03
CA GLU A 27 -42.98 -26.58 163.25
C GLU A 27 -44.14 -25.58 163.03
N THR A 28 -44.09 -24.76 161.98
CA THR A 28 -45.09 -23.72 161.70
C THR A 28 -45.67 -23.74 160.29
N GLY A 29 -45.12 -24.55 159.38
CA GLY A 29 -45.63 -24.71 158.00
C GLY A 29 -45.30 -23.56 157.02
N ALA A 30 -44.48 -22.58 157.40
CA ALA A 30 -44.09 -21.47 156.51
C ALA A 30 -42.94 -21.85 155.54
N ILE A 31 -42.97 -21.32 154.30
CA ILE A 31 -41.99 -21.57 153.21
C ILE A 31 -41.19 -20.30 152.89
N SER A 32 -39.88 -20.41 152.66
CA SER A 32 -39.03 -19.32 152.10
C SER A 32 -38.29 -19.75 150.82
N GLU A 33 -38.12 -18.84 149.85
CA GLU A 33 -37.47 -19.08 148.54
C GLU A 33 -36.22 -18.22 148.26
N ALA A 34 -35.29 -18.71 147.42
CA ALA A 34 -34.15 -17.96 146.88
C ALA A 34 -33.81 -18.38 145.42
N THR A 35 -33.45 -17.41 144.56
CA THR A 35 -33.17 -17.61 143.10
C THR A 35 -31.80 -17.05 142.67
N THR A 36 -31.10 -17.71 141.73
CA THR A 36 -29.86 -17.23 141.07
C THR A 36 -29.89 -17.40 139.54
N THR A 37 -29.15 -16.56 138.78
CA THR A 37 -29.16 -16.47 137.30
C THR A 37 -27.74 -16.33 136.69
N GLU A 38 -27.48 -16.94 135.51
CA GLU A 38 -26.19 -16.92 134.76
C GLU A 38 -26.38 -16.61 133.24
N ASN A 39 -25.43 -15.90 132.58
CA ASN A 39 -25.51 -15.36 131.19
C ASN A 39 -24.25 -15.62 130.31
N THR A 40 -24.42 -15.81 128.99
CA THR A 40 -23.34 -15.92 127.96
C THR A 40 -23.63 -15.09 126.69
N PRO A 41 -22.71 -14.23 126.16
CA PRO A 41 -22.91 -13.34 124.99
C PRO A 41 -22.63 -13.97 123.60
N ALA A 42 -23.04 -13.28 122.52
CA ALA A 42 -22.96 -13.70 121.09
C ALA A 42 -21.70 -13.20 120.33
N LYS A 43 -21.43 -13.73 119.11
CA LYS A 43 -20.32 -13.35 118.18
C LYS A 43 -20.80 -13.04 116.75
N ASP A 44 -20.21 -12.04 116.09
CA ASP A 44 -20.58 -11.50 114.75
C ASP A 44 -20.00 -12.27 113.53
N LYS A 45 -20.58 -12.07 112.34
CA LYS A 45 -20.22 -12.71 111.05
C LYS A 45 -19.56 -11.73 110.05
N ILE A 46 -18.51 -12.16 109.32
CA ILE A 46 -17.74 -11.35 108.34
C ILE A 46 -17.73 -11.99 106.94
N VAL A 47 -17.92 -11.19 105.87
CA VAL A 47 -17.97 -11.64 104.45
C VAL A 47 -17.15 -10.73 103.52
N LYS A 48 -16.43 -11.30 102.53
CA LYS A 48 -15.75 -10.56 101.44
C LYS A 48 -16.57 -10.53 100.16
N VAL A 49 -16.65 -9.38 99.49
CA VAL A 49 -17.39 -9.16 98.22
C VAL A 49 -16.42 -8.75 97.10
N GLY A 50 -16.44 -9.45 95.96
CA GLY A 50 -15.68 -9.05 94.77
C GLY A 50 -16.34 -7.88 94.02
N ASN A 51 -15.58 -6.84 93.68
CA ASN A 51 -16.09 -5.56 93.19
C ASN A 51 -15.58 -5.14 91.79
N VAL A 52 -14.97 -6.05 91.02
CA VAL A 52 -14.47 -5.77 89.67
C VAL A 52 -15.13 -6.69 88.65
N GLU A 53 -15.66 -6.11 87.58
CA GLU A 53 -16.24 -6.80 86.43
C GLU A 53 -15.41 -6.48 85.18
N LYS A 54 -15.08 -7.49 84.39
CA LYS A 54 -14.38 -7.33 83.11
C LYS A 54 -15.25 -7.84 81.99
N ILE A 55 -15.52 -6.98 81.02
CA ILE A 55 -16.29 -7.30 79.81
C ILE A 55 -15.33 -7.22 78.64
N VAL A 56 -15.11 -8.34 77.96
CA VAL A 56 -14.27 -8.40 76.75
C VAL A 56 -15.17 -8.38 75.53
N SER A 57 -14.91 -7.48 74.59
CA SER A 57 -15.65 -7.35 73.33
C SER A 57 -14.68 -7.41 72.14
N PRO A 58 -15.00 -8.18 71.09
CA PRO A 58 -14.13 -8.32 69.93
C PRO A 58 -14.09 -7.07 69.05
N ILE A 59 -12.98 -6.84 68.36
CA ILE A 59 -12.86 -5.88 67.26
C ILE A 59 -12.83 -6.66 65.94
N GLU A 60 -13.80 -6.39 65.06
CA GLU A 60 -13.95 -7.10 63.77
C GLU A 60 -12.72 -6.93 62.86
N ILE A 61 -12.43 -7.99 62.09
CA ILE A 61 -11.32 -8.00 61.13
C ILE A 61 -11.74 -7.22 59.89
N THR A 62 -10.94 -6.24 59.48
CA THR A 62 -11.10 -5.50 58.21
C THR A 62 -10.20 -6.07 57.11
N GLU A 63 -10.61 -5.96 55.84
CA GLU A 63 -9.86 -6.47 54.69
C GLU A 63 -9.01 -5.39 54.00
N LEU A 64 -7.81 -5.75 53.54
CA LEU A 64 -6.92 -4.94 52.71
C LEU A 64 -6.61 -5.69 51.41
N ARG A 65 -7.00 -5.12 50.26
CA ARG A 65 -6.74 -5.67 48.93
C ARG A 65 -5.50 -5.04 48.30
N LYS A 66 -4.58 -5.85 47.78
CA LYS A 66 -3.34 -5.41 47.11
C LYS A 66 -3.15 -6.10 45.77
N ASP A 67 -2.72 -5.37 44.76
CA ASP A 67 -2.45 -5.95 43.44
C ASP A 67 -1.20 -6.84 43.46
N ASN A 68 -1.27 -7.99 42.79
CA ASN A 68 -0.16 -8.91 42.59
C ASN A 68 0.04 -9.20 41.09
N PRO A 69 1.14 -8.73 40.48
CA PRO A 69 1.42 -8.93 39.06
C PRO A 69 1.80 -10.36 38.68
N GLU A 70 2.04 -11.26 39.66
CA GLU A 70 2.32 -12.67 39.40
C GLU A 70 1.07 -13.56 39.45
N LEU A 71 0.00 -13.09 40.11
CA LEU A 71 -1.27 -13.80 40.16
C LEU A 71 -2.09 -13.53 38.88
N PRO A 72 -2.70 -14.56 38.27
CA PRO A 72 -3.59 -14.39 37.12
C PRO A 72 -4.71 -13.38 37.39
N LYS A 73 -5.05 -12.57 36.38
CA LYS A 73 -6.10 -11.55 36.48
C LYS A 73 -7.41 -12.15 37.03
N GLY A 74 -7.90 -11.58 38.13
CA GLY A 74 -9.13 -12.01 38.80
C GLY A 74 -8.99 -13.19 39.75
N LYS A 75 -7.78 -13.73 39.96
CA LYS A 75 -7.49 -14.66 41.06
C LYS A 75 -7.18 -13.88 42.33
N GLU A 76 -7.67 -14.38 43.46
CA GLU A 76 -7.39 -13.82 44.77
C GLU A 76 -6.67 -14.86 45.62
N GLU A 77 -5.63 -14.42 46.32
CA GLU A 77 -4.88 -15.24 47.27
C GLU A 77 -4.87 -14.53 48.63
N VAL A 78 -5.25 -15.25 49.69
CA VAL A 78 -5.18 -14.72 51.04
C VAL A 78 -3.74 -14.84 51.54
N GLN A 79 -3.04 -13.72 51.59
CA GLN A 79 -1.68 -13.65 52.14
C GLN A 79 -1.68 -13.74 53.68
N SER A 80 -2.74 -13.25 54.32
CA SER A 80 -2.94 -13.35 55.77
C SER A 80 -4.42 -13.29 56.10
N GLU A 81 -4.91 -14.21 56.94
CA GLU A 81 -6.32 -14.26 57.38
C GLU A 81 -6.70 -13.13 58.35
N GLY A 82 -5.72 -12.36 58.85
CA GLY A 82 -5.92 -11.38 59.90
C GLY A 82 -6.11 -12.03 61.28
N GLU A 83 -6.17 -11.19 62.31
CA GLU A 83 -6.43 -11.61 63.69
C GLU A 83 -7.43 -10.65 64.34
N GLN A 84 -8.46 -11.20 64.97
CA GLN A 84 -9.46 -10.42 65.69
C GLN A 84 -8.83 -9.67 66.85
N GLY A 85 -9.12 -8.38 66.97
CA GLY A 85 -8.71 -7.58 68.12
C GLY A 85 -9.67 -7.76 69.29
N GLU A 86 -9.30 -7.24 70.46
CA GLU A 86 -10.12 -7.29 71.67
C GLU A 86 -10.05 -5.95 72.40
N THR A 87 -11.20 -5.48 72.86
CA THR A 87 -11.34 -4.38 73.82
C THR A 87 -11.82 -4.95 75.14
N THR A 88 -11.20 -4.56 76.25
CA THR A 88 -11.65 -4.91 77.58
C THR A 88 -12.16 -3.67 78.29
N VAL A 89 -13.43 -3.71 78.69
CA VAL A 89 -14.04 -2.73 79.59
C VAL A 89 -13.96 -3.29 81.01
N THR A 90 -13.22 -2.63 81.88
CA THR A 90 -13.17 -2.97 83.31
C THR A 90 -14.06 -2.00 84.07
N LYS A 91 -15.09 -2.53 84.75
CA LYS A 91 -15.96 -1.78 85.66
C LYS A 91 -15.55 -2.10 87.10
N THR A 92 -15.20 -1.08 87.88
CA THR A 92 -14.86 -1.23 89.30
C THR A 92 -15.93 -0.55 90.14
N TYR A 93 -16.55 -1.30 91.05
CA TYR A 93 -17.65 -0.86 91.89
C TYR A 93 -17.15 -0.50 93.29
N GLU A 94 -17.80 0.47 93.94
CA GLU A 94 -17.62 0.75 95.37
C GLU A 94 -18.48 -0.23 96.19
N VAL A 95 -17.90 -0.84 97.23
CA VAL A 95 -18.59 -1.78 98.12
C VAL A 95 -19.13 -1.03 99.32
N ASN A 96 -20.43 -1.10 99.56
CA ASN A 96 -21.02 -0.62 100.81
C ASN A 96 -20.56 -1.55 101.96
N PRO A 97 -19.86 -1.03 102.99
CA PRO A 97 -19.29 -1.86 104.06
C PRO A 97 -20.34 -2.44 105.02
N GLU A 98 -21.55 -1.89 105.07
CA GLU A 98 -22.63 -2.37 105.96
C GLU A 98 -23.51 -3.43 105.28
N THR A 99 -23.78 -3.28 103.98
CA THR A 99 -24.73 -4.12 103.24
C THR A 99 -24.08 -5.05 102.22
N GLY A 100 -22.85 -4.78 101.81
CA GLY A 100 -22.18 -5.47 100.72
C GLY A 100 -22.70 -5.10 99.32
N GLU A 101 -23.58 -4.11 99.20
CA GLU A 101 -24.10 -3.64 97.91
C GLU A 101 -23.03 -2.91 97.08
N LEU A 102 -23.01 -3.18 95.77
CA LEU A 102 -22.09 -2.57 94.82
C LEU A 102 -22.73 -1.33 94.19
N THR A 103 -22.06 -0.17 94.30
CA THR A 103 -22.57 1.12 93.79
C THR A 103 -21.48 1.87 93.01
N ASN A 104 -21.87 2.91 92.24
CA ASN A 104 -20.97 3.84 91.53
C ASN A 104 -19.83 3.19 90.69
N PRO A 105 -20.12 2.42 89.62
CA PRO A 105 -19.06 1.82 88.82
C PRO A 105 -18.24 2.88 88.05
N VAL A 106 -16.91 2.80 88.14
CA VAL A 106 -15.99 3.52 87.26
C VAL A 106 -15.58 2.59 86.12
N GLU A 107 -15.76 3.05 84.87
CA GLU A 107 -15.43 2.27 83.67
C GLU A 107 -14.12 2.73 83.02
N LYS A 108 -13.28 1.76 82.62
CA LYS A 108 -12.07 1.99 81.82
C LYS A 108 -12.03 1.02 80.65
N THR A 109 -11.88 1.55 79.43
CA THR A 109 -11.80 0.77 78.19
C THR A 109 -10.39 0.81 77.62
N GLU A 110 -9.82 -0.36 77.32
CA GLU A 110 -8.50 -0.47 76.69
C GLU A 110 -8.55 -1.53 75.57
N ILE A 111 -7.80 -1.31 74.48
CA ILE A 111 -7.57 -2.34 73.47
C ILE A 111 -6.53 -3.29 74.05
N THR A 112 -6.96 -4.48 74.46
CA THR A 112 -6.08 -5.51 75.04
C THR A 112 -5.40 -6.37 73.98
N LYS A 113 -5.97 -6.41 72.77
CA LYS A 113 -5.36 -7.04 71.59
C LYS A 113 -5.67 -6.21 70.34
N ALA A 114 -4.64 -5.73 69.63
CA ALA A 114 -4.84 -4.98 68.39
C ALA A 114 -5.35 -5.90 67.27
N MET A 115 -6.27 -5.41 66.43
CA MET A 115 -6.73 -6.16 65.26
C MET A 115 -5.63 -6.20 64.18
N ARG A 116 -5.49 -7.32 63.48
CA ARG A 116 -4.67 -7.43 62.27
C ARG A 116 -5.58 -7.65 61.06
N GLN A 117 -5.39 -6.85 60.01
CA GLN A 117 -6.21 -6.91 58.82
C GLN A 117 -6.00 -8.22 58.05
N LYS A 118 -7.05 -8.71 57.40
CA LYS A 118 -6.95 -9.77 56.39
C LYS A 118 -6.38 -9.17 55.10
N VAL A 119 -5.29 -9.73 54.58
CA VAL A 119 -4.63 -9.23 53.36
C VAL A 119 -4.94 -10.17 52.19
N ILE A 120 -5.60 -9.62 51.16
CA ILE A 120 -5.98 -10.34 49.95
C ILE A 120 -5.17 -9.79 48.77
N LEU A 121 -4.38 -10.64 48.13
CA LEU A 121 -3.67 -10.32 46.90
C LEU A 121 -4.58 -10.55 45.71
N VAL A 122 -4.80 -9.53 44.88
CA VAL A 122 -5.63 -9.58 43.68
C VAL A 122 -4.72 -9.65 42.46
N GLY A 123 -4.85 -10.71 41.67
CA GLY A 123 -4.03 -10.92 40.49
C GLY A 123 -4.31 -9.92 39.39
N THR A 124 -3.24 -9.43 38.75
CA THR A 124 -3.29 -8.51 37.61
C THR A 124 -2.59 -9.04 36.36
N LYS A 125 -2.02 -10.25 36.40
CA LYS A 125 -1.31 -10.87 35.26
C LYS A 125 -2.28 -11.23 34.14
N GLU A 126 -2.16 -10.53 33.01
CA GLU A 126 -2.97 -10.81 31.82
C GLU A 126 -2.51 -12.09 31.11
N ASP A 127 -3.47 -12.93 30.73
CA ASP A 127 -3.24 -14.19 30.02
C ASP A 127 -3.06 -13.90 28.52
N LYS A 128 -1.83 -13.53 28.15
CA LYS A 128 -1.43 -13.27 26.78
C LYS A 128 -1.12 -14.59 26.04
N PRO A 129 -1.28 -14.64 24.70
CA PRO A 129 -0.83 -15.77 23.92
C PRO A 129 0.66 -16.04 24.15
N HIS A 130 1.04 -17.31 24.28
CA HIS A 130 2.41 -17.70 24.62
C HIS A 130 2.76 -19.06 24.01
N LEU A 131 4.06 -19.31 23.82
CA LEU A 131 4.56 -20.58 23.31
C LEU A 131 4.18 -21.74 24.23
N LEU A 132 4.00 -22.94 23.66
CA LEU A 132 3.82 -24.15 24.44
C LEU A 132 5.06 -24.37 25.33
N PRO A 133 4.93 -24.48 26.67
CA PRO A 133 6.05 -24.82 27.53
C PRO A 133 6.61 -26.19 27.19
N GLU A 134 7.94 -26.34 27.18
CA GLU A 134 8.58 -27.62 26.92
C GLU A 134 8.19 -28.65 27.99
N ASN A 135 7.74 -29.83 27.55
CA ASN A 135 7.40 -30.94 28.43
C ASN A 135 7.75 -32.26 27.75
N SER A 136 8.97 -32.75 27.98
CA SER A 136 9.48 -33.97 27.34
C SER A 136 8.69 -35.23 27.72
N GLU A 137 8.03 -35.26 28.88
CA GLU A 137 7.18 -36.40 29.27
C GLU A 137 5.93 -36.47 28.40
N LEU A 138 5.21 -35.36 28.26
CA LEU A 138 4.01 -35.27 27.42
C LEU A 138 4.33 -35.40 25.93
N GLU A 139 5.44 -34.83 25.47
CA GLU A 139 5.88 -34.93 24.07
C GLU A 139 6.20 -36.36 23.65
N ASN A 140 6.66 -37.20 24.57
CA ASN A 140 6.95 -38.62 24.28
C ASN A 140 5.83 -39.57 24.75
N ALA A 141 4.71 -39.05 25.27
CA ALA A 141 3.59 -39.85 25.76
C ALA A 141 2.81 -40.58 24.64
N VAL A 142 2.86 -40.08 23.41
CA VAL A 142 2.19 -40.66 22.23
C VAL A 142 3.22 -41.01 21.17
N ASN A 143 3.22 -42.28 20.72
CA ASN A 143 4.07 -42.69 19.60
C ASN A 143 3.46 -42.20 18.27
N VAL A 144 4.13 -41.22 17.65
CA VAL A 144 3.73 -40.58 16.40
C VAL A 144 4.56 -41.02 15.18
N THR A 145 5.50 -41.96 15.34
CA THR A 145 6.47 -42.36 14.30
C THR A 145 5.79 -42.93 13.05
N GLN A 146 4.78 -43.78 13.22
CA GLN A 146 4.02 -44.33 12.10
C GLN A 146 3.26 -43.23 11.35
N ALA A 147 2.50 -42.40 12.06
CA ALA A 147 1.75 -41.30 11.46
C ALA A 147 2.66 -40.31 10.72
N SER A 148 3.81 -39.97 11.30
CA SER A 148 4.85 -39.13 10.68
C SER A 148 5.36 -39.76 9.38
N THR A 149 5.67 -41.06 9.38
CA THR A 149 6.16 -41.77 8.19
C THR A 149 5.12 -41.77 7.07
N GLU A 150 3.86 -42.05 7.37
CA GLU A 150 2.78 -42.05 6.38
C GLU A 150 2.50 -40.63 5.85
N MET A 151 2.49 -39.62 6.73
CA MET A 151 2.32 -38.22 6.32
C MET A 151 3.44 -37.72 5.41
N LYS A 152 4.69 -38.17 5.59
CA LYS A 152 5.81 -37.84 4.70
C LYS A 152 5.59 -38.29 3.26
N SER A 153 4.77 -39.33 3.05
CA SER A 153 4.44 -39.83 1.70
C SER A 153 3.28 -39.08 1.01
N ILE A 154 2.57 -38.19 1.72
CA ILE A 154 1.44 -37.43 1.16
C ILE A 154 1.96 -36.40 0.16
N ASP A 155 1.52 -36.51 -1.10
CA ASP A 155 1.76 -35.49 -2.13
C ASP A 155 0.50 -34.65 -2.36
N LEU A 156 0.65 -33.32 -2.36
CA LEU A 156 -0.47 -32.37 -2.48
C LEU A 156 -1.26 -32.56 -3.79
N LEU A 157 -0.56 -32.92 -4.87
CA LEU A 157 -1.17 -32.98 -6.20
C LEU A 157 -1.81 -34.34 -6.47
N THR A 158 -1.35 -35.42 -5.85
CA THR A 158 -1.74 -36.80 -6.21
C THR A 158 -2.45 -37.57 -5.10
N ASN A 159 -2.44 -37.12 -3.85
CA ASN A 159 -3.19 -37.79 -2.78
C ASN A 159 -4.71 -37.70 -3.02
N GLU A 160 -5.41 -38.84 -2.99
CA GLU A 160 -6.86 -38.92 -3.32
C GLU A 160 -7.77 -38.16 -2.34
N LYS A 161 -7.44 -38.13 -1.04
CA LYS A 161 -8.23 -37.36 -0.06
C LYS A 161 -8.06 -35.86 -0.28
N LEU A 162 -6.83 -35.39 -0.51
CA LEU A 162 -6.59 -33.98 -0.81
C LEU A 162 -7.16 -33.58 -2.18
N LYS A 163 -7.11 -34.48 -3.17
CA LYS A 163 -7.71 -34.28 -4.49
C LYS A 163 -9.20 -33.97 -4.42
N SER A 164 -9.94 -34.73 -3.61
CA SER A 164 -11.38 -34.50 -3.41
C SER A 164 -11.67 -33.26 -2.57
N GLN A 165 -10.90 -33.02 -1.51
CA GLN A 165 -11.10 -31.87 -0.61
C GLN A 165 -10.78 -30.52 -1.29
N LEU A 166 -9.70 -30.48 -2.08
CA LEU A 166 -9.16 -29.25 -2.68
C LEU A 166 -9.49 -29.13 -4.17
N ALA A 167 -10.56 -29.78 -4.63
CA ALA A 167 -11.05 -29.57 -5.97
C ALA A 167 -11.50 -28.10 -6.14
N PRO A 168 -10.92 -27.34 -7.09
CA PRO A 168 -11.44 -26.02 -7.43
C PRO A 168 -12.87 -26.11 -7.94
N SER A 169 -13.60 -25.00 -7.89
CA SER A 169 -14.99 -24.98 -8.34
C SER A 169 -15.11 -25.27 -9.84
N ASP A 170 -16.22 -25.89 -10.27
CA ASP A 170 -16.49 -26.11 -11.69
C ASP A 170 -16.48 -24.80 -12.49
N ILE A 171 -16.89 -23.69 -11.88
CA ILE A 171 -16.85 -22.36 -12.50
C ILE A 171 -15.41 -21.96 -12.83
N GLU A 172 -14.48 -22.13 -11.89
CA GLU A 172 -13.07 -21.81 -12.09
C GLU A 172 -12.42 -22.72 -13.14
N ILE A 173 -12.65 -24.03 -13.04
CA ILE A 173 -12.11 -24.98 -14.02
C ILE A 173 -12.63 -24.69 -15.42
N ASN A 174 -13.96 -24.51 -15.57
CA ASN A 174 -14.58 -24.28 -16.88
C ASN A 174 -14.20 -22.93 -17.49
N ARG A 175 -13.86 -21.92 -16.68
CA ARG A 175 -13.35 -20.62 -17.16
C ARG A 175 -12.11 -20.78 -18.02
N ASP A 176 -11.17 -21.62 -17.58
CA ASP A 176 -9.85 -21.77 -18.23
C ASP A 176 -9.77 -23.01 -19.14
N LEU A 177 -10.76 -23.91 -19.06
CA LEU A 177 -10.83 -25.18 -19.78
C LEU A 177 -10.62 -25.04 -21.28
N PHE A 178 -11.33 -24.13 -21.93
CA PHE A 178 -11.29 -23.98 -23.39
C PHE A 178 -9.89 -23.56 -23.88
N LEU A 179 -9.33 -22.51 -23.26
CA LEU A 179 -8.02 -21.98 -23.63
C LEU A 179 -6.93 -23.01 -23.36
N LYS A 180 -6.96 -23.66 -22.20
CA LYS A 180 -5.98 -24.69 -21.84
C LYS A 180 -6.07 -25.92 -22.74
N ARG A 181 -7.27 -26.38 -23.09
CA ARG A 181 -7.46 -27.47 -24.05
C ARG A 181 -6.85 -27.12 -25.41
N LYS A 182 -7.11 -25.91 -25.92
CA LYS A 182 -6.55 -25.44 -27.19
C LYS A 182 -5.02 -25.34 -27.17
N GLU A 183 -4.44 -24.94 -26.04
CA GLU A 183 -3.00 -24.94 -25.83
C GLU A 183 -2.42 -26.37 -25.91
N LEU A 184 -2.97 -27.30 -25.12
CA LEU A 184 -2.47 -28.68 -25.01
C LEU A 184 -2.69 -29.51 -26.29
N GLN A 185 -3.75 -29.22 -27.06
CA GLN A 185 -4.01 -29.86 -28.34
C GLN A 185 -2.93 -29.62 -29.40
N LYS A 186 -2.07 -28.60 -29.21
CA LYS A 186 -0.93 -28.35 -30.11
C LYS A 186 0.13 -29.46 -30.04
N THR A 187 0.30 -30.08 -28.87
CA THR A 187 1.29 -31.13 -28.62
C THR A 187 0.65 -32.51 -28.44
N ASN A 188 -0.62 -32.56 -28.01
CA ASN A 188 -1.41 -33.78 -27.89
C ASN A 188 -2.83 -33.57 -28.47
N PRO A 189 -3.02 -33.75 -29.79
CA PRO A 189 -4.31 -33.51 -30.45
C PRO A 189 -5.49 -34.29 -29.88
N ASN A 190 -5.23 -35.46 -29.29
CA ASN A 190 -6.24 -36.38 -28.76
C ASN A 190 -6.55 -36.17 -27.27
N ILE A 191 -6.02 -35.11 -26.64
CA ILE A 191 -6.24 -34.85 -25.22
C ILE A 191 -7.74 -34.71 -24.90
N THR A 192 -8.19 -35.50 -23.93
CA THR A 192 -9.57 -35.54 -23.46
C THR A 192 -9.86 -34.39 -22.51
N GLU A 193 -11.14 -34.03 -22.38
CA GLU A 193 -11.54 -32.98 -21.44
C GLU A 193 -11.18 -33.32 -20.00
N SER A 194 -11.31 -34.58 -19.59
CA SER A 194 -10.92 -35.06 -18.26
C SER A 194 -9.43 -34.88 -17.99
N GLU A 195 -8.57 -35.13 -18.98
CA GLU A 195 -7.12 -34.89 -18.83
C GLU A 195 -6.82 -33.40 -18.67
N VAL A 196 -7.50 -32.53 -19.43
CA VAL A 196 -7.33 -31.07 -19.29
C VAL A 196 -7.81 -30.59 -17.91
N LYS A 197 -8.96 -31.08 -17.42
CA LYS A 197 -9.47 -30.74 -16.09
C LYS A 197 -8.51 -31.18 -14.98
N GLU A 198 -7.90 -32.36 -15.11
CA GLU A 198 -6.91 -32.86 -14.15
C GLU A 198 -5.62 -32.02 -14.18
N ILE A 199 -5.17 -31.56 -15.35
CA ILE A 199 -4.04 -30.62 -15.46
C ILE A 199 -4.38 -29.29 -14.78
N LEU A 200 -5.52 -28.69 -15.12
CA LEU A 200 -5.97 -27.44 -14.51
C LEU A 200 -6.10 -27.55 -13.00
N ARG A 201 -6.66 -28.65 -12.48
CA ARG A 201 -6.73 -28.90 -11.04
C ARG A 201 -5.35 -28.80 -10.39
N LYS A 202 -4.33 -29.43 -10.97
CA LYS A 202 -2.95 -29.36 -10.45
C LYS A 202 -2.38 -27.94 -10.52
N GLU A 203 -2.56 -27.24 -11.64
CA GLU A 203 -2.11 -25.85 -11.79
C GLU A 203 -2.78 -24.92 -10.77
N TYR A 204 -4.07 -25.09 -10.49
CA TYR A 204 -4.77 -24.33 -9.47
C TYR A 204 -4.24 -24.59 -8.05
N LEU A 205 -3.88 -25.84 -7.73
CA LEU A 205 -3.25 -26.16 -6.44
C LEU A 205 -1.86 -25.57 -6.31
N GLU A 206 -1.08 -25.54 -7.40
CA GLU A 206 0.22 -24.87 -7.42
C GLU A 206 0.09 -23.35 -7.16
N LYS A 207 -0.97 -22.70 -7.67
CA LYS A 207 -1.26 -21.27 -7.40
C LYS A 207 -1.53 -20.95 -5.93
N LEU A 208 -1.84 -21.95 -5.09
CA LEU A 208 -1.94 -21.73 -3.64
C LEU A 208 -0.58 -21.41 -3.00
N SER A 209 0.53 -21.71 -3.68
CA SER A 209 1.89 -21.51 -3.16
C SER A 209 2.12 -22.23 -1.82
N ILE A 210 1.44 -23.37 -1.59
CA ILE A 210 1.56 -24.15 -0.34
C ILE A 210 2.37 -25.43 -0.51
N LYS A 211 2.57 -25.91 -1.74
CA LYS A 211 3.24 -27.19 -2.03
C LYS A 211 4.64 -27.27 -1.41
N GLU A 212 5.48 -26.27 -1.68
CA GLU A 212 6.86 -26.24 -1.16
C GLU A 212 6.89 -26.14 0.37
N THR A 213 5.96 -25.39 0.97
CA THR A 213 5.84 -25.30 2.43
C THR A 213 5.35 -26.61 3.04
N LEU A 214 4.44 -27.32 2.37
CA LEU A 214 3.98 -28.64 2.77
C LEU A 214 5.13 -29.65 2.72
N ASP A 215 5.93 -29.63 1.66
CA ASP A 215 7.12 -30.47 1.52
C ASP A 215 8.17 -30.14 2.60
N ALA A 216 8.37 -28.86 2.91
CA ALA A 216 9.27 -28.45 4.00
C ALA A 216 8.77 -28.88 5.39
N THR A 217 7.46 -28.81 5.64
CA THR A 217 6.83 -29.17 6.93
C THR A 217 7.02 -30.67 7.25
N LYS A 218 7.21 -31.52 6.24
CA LYS A 218 7.48 -32.95 6.42
C LYS A 218 8.83 -33.24 7.08
N ASN A 219 9.80 -32.33 7.02
CA ASN A 219 11.14 -32.55 7.54
C ASN A 219 11.16 -32.66 9.07
N ASP A 220 10.39 -31.82 9.76
CA ASP A 220 10.33 -31.74 11.23
C ASP A 220 9.03 -32.31 11.82
N LEU A 221 8.35 -33.16 11.04
CA LEU A 221 6.98 -33.58 11.32
C LEU A 221 6.85 -34.37 12.62
N GLU A 222 7.82 -35.22 12.94
CA GLU A 222 7.77 -35.99 14.19
C GLU A 222 7.79 -35.08 15.41
N ALA A 223 8.70 -34.11 15.46
CA ALA A 223 8.78 -33.12 16.53
C ALA A 223 7.50 -32.27 16.61
N SER A 224 6.96 -31.88 15.45
CA SER A 224 5.70 -31.13 15.36
C SER A 224 4.53 -31.93 15.96
N LEU A 225 4.38 -33.20 15.58
CA LEU A 225 3.31 -34.07 16.09
C LEU A 225 3.44 -34.36 17.59
N LYS A 226 4.67 -34.45 18.12
CA LYS A 226 4.91 -34.57 19.56
C LYS A 226 4.39 -33.36 20.34
N LYS A 227 4.64 -32.14 19.83
CA LYS A 227 4.09 -30.90 20.42
C LYS A 227 2.57 -30.84 20.35
N VAL A 228 1.99 -31.25 19.22
CA VAL A 228 0.52 -31.34 19.05
C VAL A 228 -0.08 -32.32 20.07
N ALA A 229 0.54 -33.50 20.24
CA ALA A 229 0.09 -34.49 21.20
C ALA A 229 0.25 -33.99 22.65
N ALA A 230 1.38 -33.36 22.97
CA ALA A 230 1.67 -32.82 24.30
C ALA A 230 0.64 -31.76 24.72
N HIS A 231 0.37 -30.79 23.85
CA HIS A 231 -0.66 -29.77 24.11
C HIS A 231 -2.04 -30.40 24.27
N THR A 232 -2.41 -31.33 23.39
CA THR A 232 -3.70 -32.00 23.45
C THR A 232 -3.89 -32.77 24.75
N LEU A 233 -2.87 -33.50 25.21
CA LEU A 233 -2.90 -34.21 26.50
C LEU A 233 -2.88 -33.26 27.69
N SER A 234 -2.23 -32.10 27.59
CA SER A 234 -2.25 -31.09 28.66
C SER A 234 -3.66 -30.56 28.95
N ILE A 235 -4.56 -30.57 27.95
CA ILE A 235 -5.96 -30.17 28.09
C ILE A 235 -6.85 -31.36 28.46
N LEU A 236 -6.70 -32.51 27.78
CA LEU A 236 -7.56 -33.68 28.02
C LEU A 236 -7.23 -34.45 29.30
N GLY A 237 -6.02 -34.25 29.83
CA GLY A 237 -5.43 -35.04 30.90
C GLY A 237 -4.63 -36.24 30.35
N ASP A 238 -3.51 -36.53 30.99
CA ASP A 238 -2.60 -37.59 30.58
C ASP A 238 -2.96 -38.94 31.23
N ASN A 239 -3.63 -39.81 30.46
CA ASN A 239 -3.95 -41.18 30.84
C ASN A 239 -3.95 -42.10 29.61
N GLN A 240 -3.91 -43.42 29.81
CA GLN A 240 -3.79 -44.39 28.71
C GLN A 240 -4.91 -44.25 27.66
N GLN A 241 -6.16 -44.08 28.09
CA GLN A 241 -7.30 -43.93 27.18
C GLN A 241 -7.15 -42.67 26.29
N ASN A 242 -6.74 -41.54 26.88
CA ASN A 242 -6.52 -40.31 26.14
C ASN A 242 -5.30 -40.40 25.21
N ARG A 243 -4.20 -41.05 25.62
CA ARG A 243 -3.04 -41.30 24.76
C ARG A 243 -3.40 -42.13 23.53
N GLU A 244 -4.17 -43.20 23.71
CA GLU A 244 -4.66 -44.07 22.62
C GLU A 244 -5.61 -43.30 21.68
N LYS A 245 -6.51 -42.48 22.25
CA LYS A 245 -7.39 -41.61 21.47
C LYS A 245 -6.60 -40.59 20.62
N VAL A 246 -5.66 -39.87 21.23
CA VAL A 246 -4.83 -38.88 20.53
C VAL A 246 -4.03 -39.54 19.41
N LYS A 247 -3.44 -40.72 19.66
CA LYS A 247 -2.76 -41.51 18.63
C LYS A 247 -3.70 -41.83 17.46
N GLY A 248 -4.87 -42.42 17.75
CA GLY A 248 -5.84 -42.79 16.73
C GLY A 248 -6.36 -41.59 15.93
N ASP A 249 -6.60 -40.46 16.59
CA ASP A 249 -7.04 -39.22 15.95
C ASP A 249 -5.96 -38.63 15.02
N ILE A 250 -4.68 -38.68 15.42
CA ILE A 250 -3.56 -38.29 14.56
C ILE A 250 -3.48 -39.21 13.34
N GLU A 251 -3.59 -40.52 13.53
CA GLU A 251 -3.53 -41.52 12.46
C GLU A 251 -4.72 -41.47 11.50
N ALA A 252 -5.90 -41.07 11.97
CA ALA A 252 -7.11 -40.95 11.15
C ALA A 252 -7.14 -39.65 10.32
N ASN A 253 -6.45 -38.60 10.77
CA ASN A 253 -6.55 -37.25 10.19
C ASN A 253 -5.23 -36.73 9.58
N LYS A 254 -4.37 -37.64 9.13
CA LYS A 254 -3.01 -37.35 8.63
C LYS A 254 -2.95 -36.21 7.62
N GLU A 255 -3.82 -36.26 6.61
CA GLU A 255 -3.87 -35.27 5.53
C GLU A 255 -4.27 -33.88 6.04
N LYS A 256 -5.29 -33.82 6.92
CA LYS A 256 -5.77 -32.57 7.51
C LYS A 256 -4.72 -31.95 8.42
N ILE A 257 -4.10 -32.75 9.29
CA ILE A 257 -3.07 -32.23 10.22
C ILE A 257 -1.87 -31.67 9.43
N LEU A 258 -1.38 -32.40 8.43
CA LEU A 258 -0.28 -31.93 7.59
C LEU A 258 -0.66 -30.64 6.84
N LEU A 259 -1.85 -30.58 6.24
CA LEU A 259 -2.31 -29.38 5.53
C LEU A 259 -2.49 -28.19 6.48
N GLY A 260 -3.04 -28.41 7.68
CA GLY A 260 -3.20 -27.39 8.72
C GLY A 260 -1.86 -26.81 9.16
N LEU A 261 -0.88 -27.66 9.49
CA LEU A 261 0.48 -27.22 9.82
C LEU A 261 1.12 -26.42 8.67
N SER A 262 0.95 -26.91 7.43
CA SER A 262 1.49 -26.27 6.24
C SER A 262 0.86 -24.89 5.99
N TYR A 263 -0.45 -24.74 6.23
CA TYR A 263 -1.16 -23.47 6.07
C TYR A 263 -0.68 -22.42 7.09
N ILE A 264 -0.54 -22.80 8.37
CA ILE A 264 0.03 -21.91 9.40
C ILE A 264 1.46 -21.53 9.02
N ASN A 265 2.28 -22.48 8.59
CA ASN A 265 3.67 -22.21 8.21
C ASN A 265 3.80 -21.34 6.96
N ARG A 266 2.83 -21.39 6.02
CA ARG A 266 2.86 -20.61 4.78
C ARG A 266 2.36 -19.18 4.97
N PHE A 267 1.32 -18.98 5.79
CA PHE A 267 0.59 -17.72 5.87
C PHE A 267 0.65 -17.05 7.24
N TYR A 268 1.11 -17.75 8.29
CA TYR A 268 1.22 -17.22 9.65
C TYR A 268 2.59 -17.48 10.27
N ASN A 269 3.62 -17.70 9.43
CA ASN A 269 5.01 -17.69 9.87
C ASN A 269 5.47 -16.25 9.96
N ILE A 270 5.03 -15.55 11.00
CA ILE A 270 5.18 -14.11 11.16
C ILE A 270 5.90 -13.83 12.46
N ASP A 271 6.94 -13.02 12.37
CA ASP A 271 7.70 -12.56 13.52
C ASP A 271 7.08 -11.28 14.08
N PHE A 272 6.77 -11.31 15.37
CA PHE A 272 6.37 -10.17 16.18
C PHE A 272 7.46 -9.94 17.24
N GLY A 273 8.50 -9.20 16.85
CA GLY A 273 9.71 -9.08 17.67
C GLY A 273 10.43 -10.42 17.70
N ASP A 274 10.69 -10.94 18.90
CA ASP A 274 11.37 -12.23 19.10
C ASP A 274 10.39 -13.43 19.12
N THR A 275 9.09 -13.17 19.03
CA THR A 275 8.06 -14.22 19.05
C THR A 275 7.54 -14.50 17.65
N ASN A 276 7.63 -15.76 17.21
CA ASN A 276 7.00 -16.20 15.97
C ASN A 276 5.60 -16.77 16.25
N ILE A 277 4.57 -16.19 15.62
CA ILE A 277 3.18 -16.53 15.92
C ILE A 277 2.78 -17.93 15.43
N ARG A 278 3.50 -18.49 14.46
CA ARG A 278 3.26 -19.84 13.90
C ARG A 278 3.25 -20.88 15.00
N ASP A 279 4.22 -20.82 15.91
CA ASP A 279 4.42 -21.86 16.91
C ASP A 279 3.32 -21.81 17.98
N ILE A 280 2.83 -20.62 18.31
CA ILE A 280 1.66 -20.45 19.19
C ILE A 280 0.40 -20.98 18.49
N LEU A 281 0.15 -20.58 17.24
CA LEU A 281 -1.03 -21.01 16.48
C LEU A 281 -1.06 -22.52 16.23
N ALA A 282 0.11 -23.14 15.97
CA ALA A 282 0.20 -24.57 15.72
C ALA A 282 0.12 -25.40 17.00
N TYR A 283 0.84 -25.00 18.06
CA TYR A 283 1.10 -25.86 19.21
C TYR A 283 0.49 -25.39 20.53
N ASN A 284 0.03 -24.15 20.63
CA ASN A 284 -0.66 -23.64 21.82
C ASN A 284 -1.84 -22.69 21.50
N PRO A 285 -2.79 -23.08 20.63
CA PRO A 285 -3.87 -22.19 20.19
C PRO A 285 -4.81 -21.76 21.34
N SER A 286 -4.93 -22.56 22.40
CA SER A 286 -5.74 -22.24 23.58
C SER A 286 -5.22 -21.06 24.39
N SER A 287 -3.96 -20.65 24.19
CA SER A 287 -3.39 -19.47 24.82
C SER A 287 -4.02 -18.15 24.36
N PHE A 288 -4.76 -18.15 23.24
CA PHE A 288 -5.48 -16.95 22.79
C PHE A 288 -6.82 -16.68 23.50
N GLY A 289 -7.31 -17.62 24.33
CA GLY A 289 -8.50 -17.41 25.16
C GLY A 289 -9.49 -18.57 25.19
N LYS A 290 -9.50 -19.44 24.17
CA LYS A 290 -10.34 -20.65 24.14
C LYS A 290 -9.62 -21.84 24.79
N LYS A 291 -9.73 -21.95 26.12
CA LYS A 291 -8.99 -22.95 26.91
C LYS A 291 -9.28 -24.41 26.55
N ASP A 292 -10.47 -24.70 26.04
CA ASP A 292 -10.88 -26.06 25.69
C ASP A 292 -10.43 -26.51 24.28
N VAL A 293 -9.86 -25.61 23.47
CA VAL A 293 -9.44 -25.93 22.10
C VAL A 293 -8.07 -26.60 22.12
N THR A 294 -8.02 -27.88 21.71
CA THR A 294 -6.77 -28.62 21.56
C THR A 294 -6.05 -28.29 20.25
N SER A 295 -4.72 -28.37 20.25
CA SER A 295 -3.90 -28.23 19.04
C SER A 295 -4.31 -29.23 17.96
N LEU A 296 -4.60 -30.48 18.34
CA LEU A 296 -5.03 -31.53 17.41
C LEU A 296 -6.36 -31.19 16.73
N ASP A 297 -7.39 -30.79 17.49
CA ASP A 297 -8.69 -30.45 16.93
C ASP A 297 -8.63 -29.17 16.10
N TRP A 298 -7.83 -28.20 16.52
CA TRP A 298 -7.58 -26.99 15.74
C TRP A 298 -6.96 -27.31 14.38
N LEU A 299 -5.88 -28.10 14.33
CA LEU A 299 -5.22 -28.48 13.08
C LEU A 299 -6.12 -29.33 12.18
N LYS A 300 -6.94 -30.23 12.75
CA LYS A 300 -7.98 -30.97 12.01
C LYS A 300 -9.00 -30.02 11.39
N HIS A 301 -9.43 -29.00 12.13
CA HIS A 301 -10.40 -28.02 11.66
C HIS A 301 -9.81 -27.14 10.55
N LEU A 302 -8.62 -26.61 10.75
CA LEU A 302 -7.89 -25.80 9.77
C LEU A 302 -7.58 -26.60 8.50
N GLY A 303 -7.10 -27.82 8.65
CA GLY A 303 -6.82 -28.76 7.57
C GLY A 303 -8.04 -29.25 6.80
N SER A 304 -9.26 -28.87 7.20
CA SER A 304 -10.50 -29.19 6.49
C SER A 304 -10.94 -28.11 5.49
N MET A 305 -10.15 -27.04 5.34
CA MET A 305 -10.41 -25.97 4.37
C MET A 305 -10.52 -26.50 2.94
N SER A 306 -11.46 -25.92 2.19
CA SER A 306 -11.60 -26.09 0.75
C SER A 306 -10.51 -25.33 -0.02
N TYR A 307 -10.42 -25.60 -1.33
CA TYR A 307 -9.54 -24.86 -2.24
C TYR A 307 -9.66 -23.33 -2.06
N ASP A 308 -10.88 -22.80 -2.09
CA ASP A 308 -11.11 -21.36 -2.03
C ASP A 308 -10.68 -20.74 -0.71
N GLU A 309 -10.82 -21.46 0.40
CA GLU A 309 -10.45 -20.98 1.73
C GLU A 309 -8.94 -20.93 1.94
N LEU A 310 -8.18 -21.76 1.21
CA LEU A 310 -6.72 -21.74 1.25
C LEU A 310 -6.09 -20.60 0.45
N ARG A 311 -6.86 -19.92 -0.42
CA ARG A 311 -6.34 -18.85 -1.27
C ARG A 311 -5.92 -17.64 -0.46
N LEU A 312 -4.73 -17.10 -0.74
CA LEU A 312 -4.22 -15.91 -0.06
C LEU A 312 -5.14 -14.70 -0.26
N THR A 313 -5.73 -14.51 -1.45
CA THR A 313 -6.71 -13.43 -1.71
C THR A 313 -7.97 -13.53 -0.85
N ASN A 314 -8.32 -14.73 -0.36
CA ASN A 314 -9.47 -14.96 0.52
C ASN A 314 -9.09 -14.97 2.00
N SER A 315 -7.80 -14.78 2.35
CA SER A 315 -7.30 -14.88 3.72
C SER A 315 -8.05 -14.03 4.76
N PRO A 316 -8.55 -12.81 4.49
CA PRO A 316 -9.36 -12.08 5.48
C PRO A 316 -10.65 -12.82 5.85
N LYS A 317 -11.38 -13.35 4.86
CA LYS A 317 -12.62 -14.13 5.09
C LYS A 317 -12.32 -15.47 5.74
N THR A 318 -11.24 -16.12 5.33
CA THR A 318 -10.78 -17.36 5.95
C THR A 318 -10.42 -17.13 7.42
N PHE A 319 -9.77 -16.01 7.73
CA PHE A 319 -9.47 -15.63 9.11
C PHE A 319 -10.75 -15.49 9.94
N GLU A 320 -11.72 -14.69 9.49
CA GLU A 320 -13.01 -14.49 10.18
C GLU A 320 -13.73 -15.83 10.45
N LYS A 321 -13.75 -16.72 9.46
CA LYS A 321 -14.45 -18.02 9.57
C LYS A 321 -13.79 -18.98 10.56
N TYR A 322 -12.46 -19.01 10.62
CA TYR A 322 -11.68 -20.01 11.36
C TYR A 322 -10.95 -19.42 12.57
N PHE A 323 -10.02 -18.50 12.33
CA PHE A 323 -9.12 -17.97 13.36
C PHE A 323 -9.84 -17.01 14.32
N GLY A 324 -10.80 -16.22 13.85
CA GLY A 324 -11.50 -15.25 14.69
C GLY A 324 -12.27 -15.89 15.85
N LYS A 325 -12.69 -17.16 15.69
CA LYS A 325 -13.39 -17.93 16.71
C LYS A 325 -12.50 -18.45 17.84
N ILE A 326 -11.20 -18.54 17.60
CA ILE A 326 -10.22 -19.07 18.57
C ILE A 326 -9.37 -17.95 19.18
N THR A 327 -9.09 -16.91 18.38
CA THR A 327 -8.22 -15.80 18.79
C THR A 327 -8.96 -14.67 19.52
N ASP A 328 -10.29 -14.72 19.55
CA ASP A 328 -11.16 -13.64 20.03
C ASP A 328 -10.82 -12.29 19.37
N LYS A 329 -10.40 -12.32 18.09
CA LYS A 329 -10.21 -11.16 17.21
C LYS A 329 -11.06 -11.37 15.96
N PRO A 330 -12.06 -10.52 15.68
CA PRO A 330 -12.99 -10.75 14.59
C PRO A 330 -12.31 -10.69 13.21
N THR A 331 -11.32 -9.81 13.02
CA THR A 331 -10.69 -9.58 11.70
C THR A 331 -9.19 -9.90 11.70
N LEU A 332 -8.66 -10.23 10.50
CA LEU A 332 -7.23 -10.50 10.32
C LEU A 332 -6.37 -9.28 10.69
N LEU A 333 -6.82 -8.07 10.36
CA LEU A 333 -6.07 -6.85 10.69
C LEU A 333 -5.98 -6.65 12.21
N GLU A 334 -7.10 -6.80 12.93
CA GLU A 334 -7.10 -6.71 14.40
C GLU A 334 -6.22 -7.78 15.04
N PHE A 335 -6.16 -8.98 14.46
CA PHE A 335 -5.25 -10.01 14.92
C PHE A 335 -3.78 -9.63 14.73
N LEU A 336 -3.40 -9.10 13.56
CA LEU A 336 -2.04 -8.64 13.32
C LEU A 336 -1.66 -7.51 14.29
N ASP A 337 -2.55 -6.54 14.50
CA ASP A 337 -2.32 -5.42 15.42
C ASP A 337 -2.25 -5.85 16.89
N TYR A 338 -3.14 -6.74 17.30
CA TYR A 338 -3.13 -7.29 18.65
C TYR A 338 -1.80 -7.99 18.94
N ASN A 339 -1.32 -8.87 18.05
CA ASN A 339 -0.06 -9.56 18.27
C ASN A 339 1.14 -8.61 18.20
N ARG A 340 1.13 -7.64 17.27
CA ARG A 340 2.16 -6.59 17.19
C ARG A 340 2.30 -5.83 18.50
N THR A 341 1.18 -5.37 19.07
CA THR A 341 1.17 -4.60 20.32
C THR A 341 1.38 -5.48 21.56
N THR A 342 1.10 -6.77 21.47
CA THR A 342 1.33 -7.73 22.57
C THR A 342 2.81 -8.08 22.72
N PHE A 343 3.51 -8.33 21.62
CA PHE A 343 4.91 -8.81 21.64
C PHE A 343 5.94 -7.72 21.32
N THR A 344 5.50 -6.54 20.89
CA THR A 344 6.40 -5.43 20.50
C THR A 344 5.82 -4.07 20.88
N ASN A 345 6.70 -3.06 20.93
CA ASN A 345 6.31 -1.64 21.05
C ASN A 345 6.40 -0.88 19.71
N MET A 346 6.54 -1.58 18.59
CA MET A 346 6.73 -0.97 17.27
C MET A 346 5.39 -0.50 16.70
N ASP A 347 5.37 0.64 16.01
CA ASP A 347 4.24 1.01 15.16
C ASP A 347 4.12 0.04 13.95
N GLY A 348 3.01 0.14 13.23
CA GLY A 348 2.71 -0.77 12.12
C GLY A 348 3.76 -0.74 11.01
N ASP A 349 4.23 0.45 10.63
CA ASP A 349 5.21 0.62 9.55
C ASP A 349 6.61 0.11 9.94
N THR A 350 7.06 0.39 11.17
CA THR A 350 8.31 -0.14 11.72
C THR A 350 8.26 -1.66 11.85
N TRP A 351 7.13 -2.20 12.32
CA TRP A 351 6.94 -3.65 12.41
C TRP A 351 6.97 -4.31 11.04
N LEU A 352 6.22 -3.80 10.06
CA LEU A 352 6.16 -4.38 8.71
C LEU A 352 7.56 -4.48 8.09
N LYS A 353 8.35 -3.39 8.14
CA LYS A 353 9.72 -3.36 7.60
C LYS A 353 10.67 -4.35 8.28
N LYS A 354 10.43 -4.72 9.54
CA LYS A 354 11.21 -5.76 10.24
C LYS A 354 10.70 -7.18 9.99
N ALA A 355 9.39 -7.36 9.93
CA ALA A 355 8.74 -8.66 9.79
C ALA A 355 8.88 -9.23 8.37
N THR A 356 8.88 -8.37 7.34
CA THR A 356 9.08 -8.77 5.94
C THR A 356 10.56 -8.79 5.53
N LYS A 357 10.91 -9.64 4.55
CA LYS A 357 12.16 -9.54 3.79
C LYS A 357 12.01 -8.88 2.43
N ALA A 358 10.81 -8.40 2.07
CA ALA A 358 10.65 -7.54 0.91
C ALA A 358 11.43 -6.23 1.12
N ILE A 359 12.04 -5.71 0.05
CA ILE A 359 12.77 -4.44 0.12
C ILE A 359 11.78 -3.31 -0.17
N ILE A 360 11.58 -2.42 0.79
CA ILE A 360 10.58 -1.35 0.72
C ILE A 360 11.31 0.00 0.61
N VAL A 361 10.95 0.80 -0.40
CA VAL A 361 11.41 2.18 -0.59
C VAL A 361 10.19 3.10 -0.60
N GLU A 362 10.19 4.08 0.29
CA GLU A 362 9.05 4.98 0.50
C GLU A 362 9.50 6.42 0.26
N LYS A 363 8.83 7.12 -0.66
CA LYS A 363 9.18 8.48 -1.05
C LYS A 363 8.06 9.45 -0.69
N SER A 364 8.34 10.24 0.35
CA SER A 364 7.46 11.35 0.74
C SER A 364 7.42 12.40 -0.38
N SER A 365 6.25 13.00 -0.57
CA SER A 365 6.08 14.11 -1.50
C SER A 365 6.77 15.37 -0.98
N LYS A 366 7.42 16.11 -1.86
CA LYS A 366 7.95 17.45 -1.52
C LYS A 366 6.84 18.49 -1.39
N GLU A 367 5.74 18.30 -2.10
CA GLU A 367 4.62 19.25 -2.16
C GLU A 367 3.53 18.97 -1.11
N LYS A 368 3.45 17.72 -0.64
CA LYS A 368 2.53 17.28 0.42
C LYS A 368 3.26 16.38 1.46
N PRO A 369 4.18 16.96 2.25
CA PRO A 369 5.04 16.19 3.17
C PRO A 369 4.30 15.59 4.37
N ASP A 370 3.10 16.08 4.68
CA ASP A 370 2.23 15.57 5.74
C ASP A 370 1.49 14.27 5.34
N GLU A 371 1.42 13.96 4.04
CA GLU A 371 0.79 12.73 3.57
C GLU A 371 1.69 11.52 3.85
N LYS A 372 1.20 10.62 4.69
CA LYS A 372 1.88 9.36 4.98
C LYS A 372 1.91 8.46 3.75
N VAL A 373 3.12 8.04 3.38
CA VAL A 373 3.38 7.15 2.25
C VAL A 373 3.82 5.76 2.69
N ASP A 374 4.00 5.56 4.00
CA ASP A 374 4.47 4.31 4.58
C ASP A 374 3.53 3.14 4.21
N LEU A 375 4.11 1.99 3.87
CA LEU A 375 3.38 0.89 3.23
C LEU A 375 2.29 0.30 4.12
N TYR A 376 2.56 0.09 5.41
CA TYR A 376 1.57 -0.45 6.32
C TYR A 376 0.41 0.54 6.47
N THR A 377 0.72 1.83 6.65
CA THR A 377 -0.29 2.90 6.69
C THR A 377 -1.14 2.91 5.40
N LYS A 378 -0.54 2.77 4.21
CA LYS A 378 -1.28 2.72 2.95
C LYS A 378 -2.21 1.51 2.81
N LEU A 379 -1.78 0.34 3.29
CA LEU A 379 -2.57 -0.89 3.21
C LEU A 379 -3.73 -0.91 4.21
N THR A 380 -3.58 -0.29 5.37
CA THR A 380 -4.54 -0.36 6.47
C THR A 380 -5.50 0.82 6.56
N THR A 381 -5.14 1.98 5.98
CA THR A 381 -6.04 3.13 5.90
C THR A 381 -7.24 2.83 4.99
N ASP A 382 -8.41 3.36 5.35
CA ASP A 382 -9.64 3.17 4.59
C ASP A 382 -9.45 3.54 3.10
N PRO A 383 -9.71 2.61 2.15
CA PRO A 383 -9.54 2.86 0.71
C PRO A 383 -10.29 4.10 0.20
N LYS A 384 -11.35 4.54 0.87
CA LYS A 384 -12.07 5.79 0.56
C LYS A 384 -11.17 7.01 0.59
N LYS A 385 -10.21 7.08 1.53
CA LYS A 385 -9.21 8.17 1.59
C LYS A 385 -8.43 8.29 0.28
N TYR A 386 -8.13 7.16 -0.35
CA TYR A 386 -7.35 7.06 -1.57
C TYR A 386 -8.21 7.00 -2.85
N GLY A 387 -9.44 7.50 -2.78
CA GLY A 387 -10.34 7.64 -3.93
C GLY A 387 -11.01 6.35 -4.39
N ALA A 388 -11.12 5.33 -3.54
CA ALA A 388 -11.90 4.14 -3.89
C ALA A 388 -13.40 4.48 -3.99
N GLU A 389 -14.04 4.03 -5.08
CA GLU A 389 -15.50 4.06 -5.23
C GLU A 389 -16.18 3.23 -4.13
N GLU A 390 -17.35 3.67 -3.66
CA GLU A 390 -18.07 3.07 -2.54
C GLU A 390 -18.26 1.55 -2.66
N ARG A 391 -18.64 1.07 -3.85
CA ARG A 391 -18.83 -0.37 -4.13
C ARG A 391 -17.53 -1.19 -4.12
N LYS A 392 -16.37 -0.54 -4.17
CA LYS A 392 -15.04 -1.17 -4.21
C LYS A 392 -14.26 -1.02 -2.90
N ILE A 393 -14.79 -0.29 -1.90
CA ILE A 393 -14.08 -0.06 -0.63
C ILE A 393 -13.76 -1.39 0.05
N GLU A 394 -14.77 -2.24 0.25
CA GLU A 394 -14.58 -3.51 0.98
C GLU A 394 -13.67 -4.48 0.24
N SER A 395 -13.85 -4.65 -1.08
CA SER A 395 -12.97 -5.54 -1.85
C SER A 395 -11.51 -5.07 -1.86
N ARG A 396 -11.27 -3.75 -1.93
CA ARG A 396 -9.91 -3.19 -1.82
C ARG A 396 -9.33 -3.36 -0.43
N ARG A 397 -10.13 -3.19 0.64
CA ARG A 397 -9.70 -3.43 2.01
C ARG A 397 -9.25 -4.89 2.18
N GLN A 398 -10.06 -5.84 1.70
CA GLN A 398 -9.73 -7.26 1.76
C GLN A 398 -8.45 -7.57 0.97
N GLN A 399 -8.31 -7.03 -0.25
CA GLN A 399 -7.10 -7.21 -1.05
C GLN A 399 -5.86 -6.64 -0.35
N ASN A 400 -5.95 -5.43 0.23
CA ASN A 400 -4.82 -4.82 0.93
C ASN A 400 -4.38 -5.64 2.16
N VAL A 401 -5.33 -6.16 2.95
CA VAL A 401 -5.01 -7.00 4.12
C VAL A 401 -4.42 -8.35 3.68
N ALA A 402 -4.93 -8.94 2.59
CA ALA A 402 -4.31 -10.13 1.99
C ALA A 402 -2.88 -9.85 1.49
N THR A 403 -2.64 -8.69 0.87
CA THR A 403 -1.29 -8.26 0.46
C THR A 403 -0.37 -8.06 1.66
N LEU A 404 -0.86 -7.45 2.75
CA LEU A 404 -0.11 -7.33 4.00
C LEU A 404 0.31 -8.71 4.53
N LEU A 405 -0.62 -9.68 4.56
CA LEU A 405 -0.32 -11.06 4.97
C LEU A 405 0.73 -11.72 4.07
N GLY A 406 0.63 -11.50 2.75
CA GLY A 406 1.61 -11.96 1.78
C GLY A 406 3.01 -11.39 2.07
N LEU A 407 3.11 -10.08 2.32
CA LEU A 407 4.38 -9.39 2.58
C LEU A 407 5.08 -9.92 3.83
N VAL A 408 4.38 -10.08 4.96
CA VAL A 408 4.99 -10.51 6.22
C VAL A 408 5.45 -11.98 6.22
N ASN A 409 5.06 -12.76 5.20
CA ASN A 409 5.54 -14.14 5.00
C ASN A 409 6.65 -14.26 3.95
N ILE A 410 7.15 -13.15 3.40
CA ILE A 410 8.33 -13.18 2.52
C ILE A 410 9.59 -13.41 3.36
N LYS A 411 10.29 -14.52 3.09
CA LYS A 411 11.45 -14.99 3.90
C LYS A 411 12.82 -14.66 3.34
N GLU A 412 12.87 -14.08 2.15
CA GLU A 412 14.11 -13.63 1.50
C GLU A 412 13.83 -12.45 0.56
N PRO A 413 14.85 -11.71 0.10
CA PRO A 413 14.69 -10.54 -0.77
C PRO A 413 14.24 -10.91 -2.20
N SER A 414 13.01 -11.37 -2.36
CA SER A 414 12.43 -11.79 -3.64
C SER A 414 11.46 -10.78 -4.25
N VAL A 415 10.94 -9.85 -3.44
CA VAL A 415 9.99 -8.81 -3.83
C VAL A 415 10.52 -7.45 -3.41
N TYR A 416 10.27 -6.43 -4.22
CA TYR A 416 10.44 -5.04 -3.82
C TYR A 416 9.11 -4.28 -3.86
N VAL A 417 9.02 -3.23 -3.04
CA VAL A 417 7.88 -2.33 -2.97
C VAL A 417 8.35 -0.88 -3.05
N LEU A 418 7.73 -0.07 -3.93
CA LEU A 418 7.94 1.38 -3.97
C LEU A 418 6.64 2.10 -3.61
N THR A 419 6.69 3.07 -2.70
CA THR A 419 5.52 3.89 -2.35
C THR A 419 5.79 5.39 -2.52
N ASN A 420 4.75 6.11 -2.92
CA ASN A 420 4.68 7.57 -2.91
C ASN A 420 3.22 8.00 -2.67
N ILE A 421 2.87 9.28 -2.75
CA ILE A 421 1.49 9.72 -2.44
C ILE A 421 0.41 9.19 -3.40
N ALA A 422 0.77 8.73 -4.60
CA ALA A 422 -0.18 8.28 -5.63
C ALA A 422 -0.20 6.76 -5.84
N THR A 423 0.94 6.08 -5.73
CA THR A 423 1.10 4.69 -6.16
C THR A 423 1.70 3.79 -5.08
N VAL A 424 1.43 2.49 -5.20
CA VAL A 424 2.14 1.39 -4.53
C VAL A 424 2.57 0.41 -5.61
N THR A 425 3.87 0.27 -5.81
CA THR A 425 4.47 -0.55 -6.86
C THR A 425 5.02 -1.83 -6.25
N TYR A 426 4.65 -2.99 -6.79
CA TYR A 426 5.21 -4.29 -6.42
C TYR A 426 6.00 -4.84 -7.61
N GLY A 427 7.20 -5.38 -7.36
CA GLY A 427 7.97 -6.05 -8.40
C GLY A 427 8.84 -7.19 -7.88
N ASN A 428 9.31 -8.01 -8.81
CA ASN A 428 10.15 -9.18 -8.54
C ASN A 428 11.64 -8.79 -8.61
N ILE A 429 12.42 -9.14 -7.57
CA ILE A 429 13.87 -8.89 -7.57
C ILE A 429 14.58 -9.71 -8.66
N GLY A 430 14.10 -10.93 -8.94
CA GLY A 430 14.63 -11.82 -9.97
C GLY A 430 14.57 -11.26 -11.39
N THR A 431 13.88 -10.14 -11.61
CA THR A 431 13.86 -9.40 -12.87
C THR A 431 15.15 -8.63 -13.15
N TYR A 432 15.86 -8.21 -12.10
CA TYR A 432 16.99 -7.28 -12.20
C TYR A 432 18.33 -7.90 -11.83
N MET A 433 18.32 -9.09 -11.24
CA MET A 433 19.54 -9.82 -10.90
C MET A 433 19.33 -11.34 -10.96
N ASP A 434 20.43 -12.07 -11.15
CA ASP A 434 20.45 -13.53 -11.01
C ASP A 434 20.40 -13.92 -9.52
N THR A 435 19.23 -14.38 -9.07
CA THR A 435 19.00 -14.77 -7.67
C THR A 435 19.68 -16.09 -7.31
N SER A 436 20.09 -16.91 -8.29
CA SER A 436 20.81 -18.16 -8.02
C SER A 436 22.19 -17.94 -7.39
N LEU A 437 22.74 -16.73 -7.56
CA LEU A 437 23.99 -16.28 -6.94
C LEU A 437 23.97 -16.40 -5.42
N GLU A 438 22.82 -16.36 -4.76
CA GLU A 438 22.73 -16.55 -3.31
C GLU A 438 23.38 -17.88 -2.85
N LYS A 439 23.26 -18.92 -3.68
CA LYS A 439 23.81 -20.25 -3.41
C LYS A 439 25.21 -20.44 -3.98
N THR A 440 25.53 -19.79 -5.10
CA THR A 440 26.77 -20.03 -5.86
C THR A 440 27.87 -19.00 -5.62
N ASP A 441 27.52 -17.74 -5.35
CA ASP A 441 28.45 -16.62 -5.13
C ASP A 441 27.79 -15.51 -4.27
N LYS A 442 27.90 -15.66 -2.94
CA LYS A 442 27.25 -14.77 -1.97
C LYS A 442 27.72 -13.32 -2.02
N ASP A 443 28.99 -13.09 -2.36
CA ASP A 443 29.54 -11.72 -2.40
C ASP A 443 29.06 -10.99 -3.65
N LYS A 444 29.02 -11.67 -4.80
CA LYS A 444 28.39 -11.13 -6.00
C LYS A 444 26.89 -10.91 -5.82
N TYR A 445 26.18 -11.84 -5.18
CA TYR A 445 24.76 -11.67 -4.84
C TYR A 445 24.53 -10.37 -4.06
N LYS A 446 25.29 -10.13 -2.98
CA LYS A 446 25.17 -8.90 -2.19
C LYS A 446 25.43 -7.65 -3.04
N LYS A 447 26.48 -7.65 -3.86
CA LYS A 447 26.82 -6.51 -4.73
C LYS A 447 25.72 -6.21 -5.74
N GLU A 448 25.17 -7.22 -6.40
CA GLU A 448 24.06 -7.01 -7.35
C GLU A 448 22.78 -6.59 -6.64
N LEU A 449 22.50 -7.12 -5.45
CA LEU A 449 21.34 -6.68 -4.65
C LEU A 449 21.43 -5.20 -4.25
N GLU A 450 22.62 -4.69 -3.89
CA GLU A 450 22.81 -3.26 -3.62
C GLU A 450 22.56 -2.40 -4.87
N LYS A 451 23.00 -2.84 -6.06
CA LYS A 451 22.66 -2.13 -7.31
C LYS A 451 21.16 -2.10 -7.57
N VAL A 452 20.44 -3.20 -7.31
CA VAL A 452 18.98 -3.24 -7.44
C VAL A 452 18.34 -2.24 -6.47
N LYS A 453 18.84 -2.12 -5.23
CA LYS A 453 18.37 -1.09 -4.28
C LYS A 453 18.63 0.33 -4.78
N GLU A 454 19.78 0.62 -5.38
CA GLU A 454 20.06 1.93 -5.99
C GLU A 454 19.07 2.25 -7.13
N LEU A 455 18.77 1.26 -7.99
CA LEU A 455 17.77 1.40 -9.04
C LEU A 455 16.36 1.62 -8.47
N MET A 456 16.00 0.93 -7.38
CA MET A 456 14.74 1.14 -6.65
C MET A 456 14.62 2.55 -6.10
N GLU A 457 15.67 3.06 -5.47
CA GLU A 457 15.71 4.43 -4.95
C GLU A 457 15.55 5.47 -6.06
N LEU A 458 16.23 5.27 -7.19
CA LEU A 458 16.12 6.13 -8.36
C LEU A 458 14.70 6.09 -8.96
N ALA A 459 14.14 4.89 -9.17
CA ALA A 459 12.80 4.72 -9.72
C ALA A 459 11.73 5.33 -8.81
N ALA A 460 11.79 5.09 -7.50
CA ALA A 460 10.86 5.67 -6.54
C ALA A 460 10.95 7.21 -6.52
N THR A 461 12.16 7.75 -6.59
CA THR A 461 12.40 9.21 -6.66
C THR A 461 11.79 9.81 -7.92
N ARG A 462 11.99 9.16 -9.07
CA ARG A 462 11.41 9.58 -10.36
C ARG A 462 9.87 9.54 -10.35
N GLN A 463 9.27 8.47 -9.81
CA GLN A 463 7.82 8.36 -9.66
C GLN A 463 7.25 9.47 -8.76
N ALA A 464 7.86 9.68 -7.59
CA ALA A 464 7.45 10.75 -6.68
C ALA A 464 7.61 12.14 -7.32
N THR A 465 8.72 12.38 -8.02
CA THR A 465 9.00 13.65 -8.70
C THR A 465 7.97 13.96 -9.79
N TYR A 466 7.54 12.96 -10.56
CA TYR A 466 6.46 13.13 -11.54
C TYR A 466 5.16 13.57 -10.86
N VAL A 467 4.77 12.87 -9.79
CA VAL A 467 3.55 13.18 -9.04
C VAL A 467 3.62 14.58 -8.40
N ASP A 468 4.77 14.95 -7.84
CA ASP A 468 5.01 16.30 -7.28
C ASP A 468 4.91 17.37 -8.37
N THR A 469 5.45 17.12 -9.55
CA THR A 469 5.37 18.04 -10.69
C THR A 469 3.92 18.24 -11.13
N LEU A 470 3.15 17.14 -11.23
CA LEU A 470 1.71 17.24 -11.47
C LEU A 470 1.00 18.02 -10.36
N TYR A 471 1.34 17.78 -9.09
CA TYR A 471 0.73 18.49 -7.96
C TYR A 471 0.91 20.00 -8.06
N ARG A 472 2.13 20.46 -8.41
CA ARG A 472 2.45 21.89 -8.56
C ARG A 472 1.64 22.58 -9.66
N ILE A 473 1.47 21.92 -10.80
CA ILE A 473 0.75 22.49 -11.95
C ILE A 473 -0.77 22.25 -11.89
N THR A 474 -1.24 21.39 -10.99
CA THR A 474 -2.68 21.09 -10.82
C THR A 474 -3.36 22.13 -9.94
N LYS A 475 -4.54 22.58 -10.37
CA LYS A 475 -5.40 23.47 -9.55
C LYS A 475 -5.76 22.84 -8.20
N GLU A 476 -5.87 23.68 -7.18
CA GLU A 476 -6.04 23.26 -5.79
C GLU A 476 -7.23 22.31 -5.59
N GLU A 477 -8.38 22.59 -6.22
CA GLU A 477 -9.60 21.78 -6.13
C GLU A 477 -9.44 20.34 -6.63
N ASN A 478 -8.41 20.07 -7.44
CA ASN A 478 -8.14 18.75 -8.03
C ASN A 478 -6.93 18.04 -7.42
N ARG A 479 -6.11 18.72 -6.58
CA ARG A 479 -4.89 18.14 -5.99
C ARG A 479 -5.14 16.89 -5.14
N SER A 480 -6.28 16.84 -4.45
CA SER A 480 -6.67 15.66 -3.65
C SER A 480 -6.80 14.38 -4.49
N LYS A 481 -7.07 14.48 -5.79
CA LYS A 481 -7.19 13.34 -6.72
C LYS A 481 -5.85 12.68 -7.06
N LEU A 482 -4.73 13.32 -6.71
CA LEU A 482 -3.38 12.75 -6.81
C LEU A 482 -3.02 11.89 -5.59
N VAL A 483 -3.71 12.06 -4.46
CA VAL A 483 -3.47 11.26 -3.24
C VAL A 483 -4.24 9.95 -3.35
N THR A 484 -3.56 8.90 -3.82
CA THR A 484 -4.16 7.60 -4.10
C THR A 484 -3.25 6.44 -3.71
N SER A 485 -3.75 5.21 -3.86
CA SER A 485 -2.98 3.97 -3.70
C SER A 485 -3.17 3.09 -4.93
N ARG A 486 -2.92 3.66 -6.12
CA ARG A 486 -2.98 2.93 -7.39
C ARG A 486 -1.88 1.87 -7.40
N VAL A 487 -2.27 0.64 -7.71
CA VAL A 487 -1.33 -0.49 -7.72
C VAL A 487 -0.55 -0.52 -9.01
N ILE A 488 0.76 -0.63 -8.94
CA ILE A 488 1.62 -0.92 -10.08
C ILE A 488 2.23 -2.29 -9.89
N VAL A 489 2.12 -3.14 -10.92
CA VAL A 489 2.75 -4.45 -10.94
C VAL A 489 3.86 -4.40 -12.00
N ASP A 490 5.10 -4.59 -11.58
CA ASP A 490 6.23 -4.70 -12.49
C ASP A 490 6.14 -5.98 -13.36
N THR A 491 7.00 -6.08 -14.35
CA THR A 491 7.10 -7.24 -15.22
C THR A 491 7.43 -8.53 -14.45
N MET A 492 7.01 -9.67 -14.99
CA MET A 492 7.38 -10.99 -14.49
C MET A 492 8.61 -11.57 -15.22
N LYS A 493 9.33 -10.76 -16.00
CA LYS A 493 10.56 -11.19 -16.67
C LYS A 493 11.59 -11.65 -15.64
N LYS A 494 12.26 -12.75 -15.92
CA LYS A 494 13.48 -13.23 -15.27
C LYS A 494 14.68 -12.46 -15.79
N TYR A 495 15.68 -12.32 -14.95
CA TYR A 495 16.97 -11.76 -15.32
C TYR A 495 17.63 -12.57 -16.45
N THR A 496 18.24 -11.85 -17.39
CA THR A 496 19.06 -12.43 -18.45
C THR A 496 20.15 -11.45 -18.84
N SER A 497 21.34 -11.95 -19.16
CA SER A 497 22.41 -11.15 -19.75
C SER A 497 22.21 -10.88 -21.24
N ASN A 498 21.32 -11.63 -21.90
CA ASN A 498 21.02 -11.44 -23.32
C ASN A 498 19.98 -10.31 -23.49
N THR A 499 20.44 -9.14 -23.89
CA THR A 499 19.61 -7.95 -24.11
C THR A 499 18.59 -8.11 -25.24
N ASN A 500 18.75 -9.11 -26.11
CA ASN A 500 17.85 -9.40 -27.23
C ASN A 500 16.90 -10.57 -26.95
N ALA A 501 16.86 -11.08 -25.72
CA ALA A 501 16.02 -12.21 -25.37
C ALA A 501 14.53 -11.86 -25.52
N ASP A 502 13.78 -12.79 -26.10
CA ASP A 502 12.34 -12.62 -26.30
C ASP A 502 11.60 -12.61 -24.95
N ILE A 503 10.52 -11.84 -24.85
CA ILE A 503 9.71 -11.82 -23.63
C ILE A 503 9.16 -13.22 -23.30
N THR A 504 8.82 -14.04 -24.29
CA THR A 504 8.25 -15.38 -24.04
C THR A 504 9.28 -16.35 -23.48
N THR A 505 10.58 -16.12 -23.67
CA THR A 505 11.65 -16.97 -23.09
C THR A 505 12.14 -16.44 -21.75
N THR A 506 11.93 -15.15 -21.49
CA THR A 506 12.32 -14.49 -20.24
C THR A 506 11.18 -14.40 -19.24
N TRP A 507 9.92 -14.60 -19.61
CA TRP A 507 8.81 -14.60 -18.66
C TRP A 507 8.98 -15.68 -17.59
N SER A 508 8.85 -15.33 -16.31
CA SER A 508 8.78 -16.32 -15.25
C SER A 508 7.51 -17.12 -15.39
N GLU A 509 7.60 -18.43 -15.12
CA GLU A 509 6.40 -19.25 -14.93
C GLU A 509 5.62 -18.76 -13.70
N GLU A 510 4.32 -19.05 -13.70
CA GLU A 510 3.41 -18.67 -12.60
C GLU A 510 3.70 -19.47 -11.31
N PHE A 511 4.20 -20.70 -11.46
CA PHE A 511 4.48 -21.66 -10.40
C PHE A 511 5.54 -22.69 -10.85
N GLY A 512 5.91 -23.62 -9.96
CA GLY A 512 6.91 -24.65 -10.23
C GLY A 512 8.33 -24.24 -9.87
N SER A 513 9.28 -25.16 -10.06
CA SER A 513 10.67 -25.01 -9.59
C SER A 513 11.51 -23.99 -10.38
N THR A 514 11.07 -23.65 -11.60
CA THR A 514 11.74 -22.68 -12.49
C THR A 514 11.14 -21.27 -12.39
N ALA A 515 10.04 -21.10 -11.66
CA ALA A 515 9.44 -19.80 -11.41
C ALA A 515 10.26 -19.01 -10.38
N ASP A 516 10.40 -17.71 -10.63
CA ASP A 516 11.01 -16.81 -9.67
C ASP A 516 10.17 -16.75 -8.39
N LYS A 517 10.83 -16.75 -7.23
CA LYS A 517 10.16 -16.77 -5.92
C LYS A 517 9.22 -15.59 -5.71
N GLY A 518 9.61 -14.38 -6.12
CA GLY A 518 8.73 -13.20 -6.03
C GLY A 518 7.45 -13.37 -6.86
N VAL A 519 7.52 -14.10 -7.96
CA VAL A 519 6.36 -14.42 -8.80
C VAL A 519 5.49 -15.47 -8.12
N LYS A 520 6.03 -16.66 -7.87
CA LYS A 520 5.23 -17.80 -7.36
C LYS A 520 4.77 -17.64 -5.91
N ASP A 521 5.50 -16.93 -5.05
CA ASP A 521 5.20 -16.84 -3.61
C ASP A 521 4.46 -15.57 -3.22
N PHE A 522 4.41 -14.57 -4.10
CA PHE A 522 3.74 -13.30 -3.82
C PHE A 522 2.78 -12.89 -4.93
N MET A 523 3.26 -12.72 -6.16
CA MET A 523 2.42 -12.19 -7.25
C MET A 523 1.30 -13.15 -7.64
N THR A 524 1.62 -14.42 -7.88
CA THR A 524 0.65 -15.47 -8.25
C THR A 524 -0.47 -15.63 -7.21
N PRO A 525 -0.18 -15.90 -5.91
CA PRO A 525 -1.23 -16.14 -4.93
C PRO A 525 -2.07 -14.89 -4.61
N LEU A 526 -1.59 -13.68 -4.95
CA LEU A 526 -2.36 -12.42 -4.87
C LEU A 526 -3.15 -12.08 -6.14
N GLY A 527 -3.11 -12.94 -7.18
CA GLY A 527 -3.77 -12.68 -8.45
C GLY A 527 -3.13 -11.54 -9.26
N MET A 528 -1.86 -11.23 -8.98
CA MET A 528 -1.08 -10.23 -9.69
C MET A 528 -0.35 -10.81 -10.91
N TYR A 529 -0.27 -12.13 -11.10
CA TYR A 529 0.30 -12.73 -12.30
C TYR A 529 -0.56 -12.47 -13.56
N SER A 530 0.08 -12.38 -14.72
CA SER A 530 -0.57 -12.29 -16.03
C SER A 530 0.30 -13.01 -17.07
N PRO A 531 -0.26 -13.60 -18.13
CA PRO A 531 0.52 -14.10 -19.26
C PRO A 531 1.33 -12.98 -19.94
N SER A 532 2.49 -13.32 -20.49
CA SER A 532 3.31 -12.35 -21.23
C SER A 532 2.55 -11.70 -22.38
N GLN A 533 2.79 -10.41 -22.58
CA GLN A 533 2.28 -9.64 -23.72
C GLN A 533 3.41 -8.83 -24.37
N ARG A 534 3.36 -8.65 -25.69
CA ARG A 534 4.36 -7.88 -26.45
C ARG A 534 4.04 -6.38 -26.46
N VAL A 535 3.76 -5.83 -25.29
CA VAL A 535 3.50 -4.40 -25.05
C VAL A 535 4.37 -3.89 -23.90
N GLY A 536 4.61 -2.59 -23.82
CA GLY A 536 5.43 -2.00 -22.74
C GLY A 536 4.80 -2.20 -21.37
N ALA A 537 3.61 -1.63 -21.19
CA ALA A 537 2.74 -1.75 -20.03
C ALA A 537 1.28 -1.53 -20.47
N GLU A 538 0.35 -1.70 -19.54
CA GLU A 538 -1.07 -1.37 -19.70
C GLU A 538 -1.63 -0.72 -18.43
N ALA A 539 -2.43 0.33 -18.59
CA ALA A 539 -3.29 0.88 -17.55
C ALA A 539 -4.68 0.22 -17.59
N ASN A 540 -5.11 -0.40 -16.49
CA ASN A 540 -6.39 -1.11 -16.39
C ASN A 540 -7.47 -0.34 -15.60
N GLY A 541 -7.32 0.99 -15.52
CA GLY A 541 -8.24 1.90 -14.82
C GLY A 541 -8.10 1.94 -13.29
N VAL A 542 -7.56 0.89 -12.67
CA VAL A 542 -7.30 0.84 -11.20
C VAL A 542 -5.80 0.88 -10.86
N GLY A 543 -4.94 0.62 -11.84
CA GLY A 543 -3.51 0.52 -11.69
C GLY A 543 -2.79 0.38 -13.04
N VAL A 544 -1.51 0.01 -12.98
CA VAL A 544 -0.62 -0.20 -14.14
C VAL A 544 0.04 -1.57 -14.05
N ARG A 545 0.20 -2.25 -15.17
CA ARG A 545 0.93 -3.52 -15.28
C ARG A 545 1.99 -3.43 -16.35
N TYR A 546 3.23 -3.77 -16.01
CA TYR A 546 4.36 -3.80 -16.93
C TYR A 546 4.53 -5.18 -17.57
N PHE A 547 4.97 -5.22 -18.82
CA PHE A 547 5.32 -6.45 -19.53
C PHE A 547 6.73 -6.39 -20.12
N THR A 548 6.95 -5.78 -21.30
CA THR A 548 8.30 -5.73 -21.88
C THR A 548 9.21 -4.74 -21.16
N ASP A 549 8.64 -3.61 -20.74
CA ASP A 549 9.33 -2.56 -20.00
C ASP A 549 9.50 -2.99 -18.54
N ARG A 550 10.54 -2.47 -17.88
CA ARG A 550 10.88 -2.79 -16.49
C ARG A 550 10.81 -1.52 -15.67
N VAL A 551 10.08 -1.53 -14.56
CA VAL A 551 9.85 -0.34 -13.72
C VAL A 551 11.15 0.37 -13.31
N LEU A 552 12.21 -0.38 -12.98
CA LEU A 552 13.46 0.20 -12.46
C LEU A 552 14.40 0.76 -13.54
N ASP A 553 14.12 0.53 -14.82
CA ASP A 553 14.91 1.06 -15.93
C ASP A 553 14.52 2.52 -16.28
N ASP A 554 15.40 3.24 -16.99
CA ASP A 554 15.10 4.59 -17.51
C ASP A 554 13.83 4.61 -18.36
N ARG A 555 13.67 3.64 -19.27
CA ARG A 555 12.45 3.44 -20.07
C ARG A 555 11.23 3.19 -19.19
N GLY A 556 11.39 2.51 -18.06
CA GLY A 556 10.31 2.21 -17.12
C GLY A 556 9.66 3.46 -16.53
N ALA A 557 10.43 4.50 -16.27
CA ALA A 557 9.93 5.79 -15.79
C ALA A 557 9.20 6.60 -16.88
N ALA A 558 9.62 6.48 -18.16
CA ALA A 558 8.89 7.06 -19.28
C ALA A 558 7.53 6.35 -19.44
N THR A 559 7.53 5.01 -19.37
CA THR A 559 6.30 4.21 -19.37
C THR A 559 5.42 4.55 -18.17
N TYR A 560 5.99 4.83 -16.98
CA TYR A 560 5.20 5.29 -15.83
C TYR A 560 4.45 6.58 -16.15
N SER A 561 5.12 7.58 -16.71
CA SER A 561 4.46 8.85 -17.10
C SER A 561 3.37 8.65 -18.17
N HIS A 562 3.61 7.73 -19.12
CA HIS A 562 2.64 7.36 -20.15
C HIS A 562 1.38 6.72 -19.52
N GLU A 563 1.54 5.68 -18.72
CA GLU A 563 0.41 4.94 -18.14
C GLU A 563 -0.32 5.77 -17.07
N MET A 564 0.41 6.59 -16.31
CA MET A 564 -0.21 7.54 -15.38
C MET A 564 -1.02 8.62 -16.11
N THR A 565 -0.64 9.00 -17.33
CA THR A 565 -1.47 9.89 -18.17
C THR A 565 -2.83 9.25 -18.44
N HIS A 566 -2.90 7.97 -18.82
CA HIS A 566 -4.17 7.27 -19.03
C HIS A 566 -5.10 7.30 -17.80
N LEU A 567 -4.52 7.27 -16.60
CA LEU A 567 -5.23 7.26 -15.32
C LEU A 567 -5.62 8.65 -14.81
N LEU A 568 -4.91 9.70 -15.26
CA LEU A 568 -5.01 11.05 -14.71
C LEU A 568 -5.52 12.10 -15.69
N ASP A 569 -5.58 11.80 -16.99
CA ASP A 569 -5.88 12.79 -18.01
C ASP A 569 -7.25 13.46 -17.84
N GLY A 570 -8.31 12.68 -17.66
CA GLY A 570 -9.67 13.20 -17.52
C GLY A 570 -9.95 13.90 -16.20
N THR A 571 -9.04 13.81 -15.22
CA THR A 571 -9.24 14.35 -13.86
C THR A 571 -8.22 15.42 -13.50
N VAL A 572 -6.94 15.08 -13.48
CA VAL A 572 -5.86 15.98 -13.04
C VAL A 572 -5.36 16.82 -14.21
N LEU A 573 -4.92 16.19 -15.31
CA LEU A 573 -4.27 16.92 -16.41
C LEU A 573 -5.25 17.86 -17.13
N PHE A 574 -6.51 17.46 -17.29
CA PHE A 574 -7.54 18.25 -17.99
C PHE A 574 -8.51 18.94 -17.04
N ASN A 575 -8.10 19.21 -15.80
CA ASN A 575 -8.88 19.95 -14.81
C ASN A 575 -10.31 19.40 -14.61
N ASN A 576 -10.44 18.07 -14.63
CA ASN A 576 -11.71 17.36 -14.46
C ASN A 576 -12.76 17.60 -15.56
N HIS A 577 -12.34 18.09 -16.73
CA HIS A 577 -13.24 18.28 -17.87
C HIS A 577 -13.33 17.06 -18.79
N GLY A 578 -12.53 16.02 -18.55
CA GLY A 578 -12.45 14.86 -19.45
C GLY A 578 -11.67 15.16 -20.75
N ARG A 579 -11.41 14.10 -21.51
CA ARG A 579 -10.74 14.17 -22.83
C ARG A 579 -11.61 14.92 -23.83
N ARG A 580 -10.99 15.52 -24.85
CA ARG A 580 -11.68 16.09 -26.01
C ARG A 580 -12.51 15.02 -26.71
N ASP A 581 -13.74 15.36 -27.09
CA ASP A 581 -14.61 14.46 -27.87
C ASP A 581 -13.89 13.85 -29.09
N GLY A 582 -14.08 12.55 -29.30
CA GLY A 582 -13.51 11.79 -30.41
C GLY A 582 -12.05 11.33 -30.23
N THR A 583 -11.35 11.77 -29.18
CA THR A 583 -9.97 11.37 -28.88
C THR A 583 -9.90 10.18 -27.91
N ALA A 584 -8.89 9.31 -28.09
CA ALA A 584 -8.61 8.19 -27.20
C ALA A 584 -7.50 8.53 -26.18
N ALA A 585 -7.25 7.65 -25.22
CA ALA A 585 -6.24 7.89 -24.17
C ALA A 585 -4.81 7.97 -24.73
N GLU A 586 -4.44 7.05 -25.62
CA GLU A 586 -3.14 7.00 -26.34
C GLU A 586 -2.81 8.28 -27.09
N PHE A 587 -3.84 9.03 -27.47
CA PHE A 587 -3.68 10.31 -28.12
C PHE A 587 -2.88 11.30 -27.26
N TYR A 588 -3.08 11.27 -25.94
CA TYR A 588 -2.46 12.19 -24.98
C TYR A 588 -1.24 11.62 -24.30
N ALA A 589 -1.22 10.32 -24.04
CA ALA A 589 -0.05 9.67 -23.45
C ALA A 589 1.13 9.79 -24.42
N ARG A 590 0.98 9.30 -25.67
CA ARG A 590 2.04 9.40 -26.67
C ARG A 590 2.09 10.80 -27.32
N GLY A 591 3.24 11.45 -27.17
CA GLY A 591 3.56 12.71 -27.86
C GLY A 591 3.05 13.97 -27.18
N ILE A 592 2.53 13.87 -25.95
CA ILE A 592 2.26 15.03 -25.09
C ILE A 592 2.83 14.81 -23.69
N PHE A 593 2.43 13.75 -22.98
CA PHE A 593 2.79 13.57 -21.56
C PHE A 593 3.73 12.40 -21.25
N GLU A 594 4.01 11.52 -22.20
CA GLU A 594 5.11 10.54 -22.07
C GLU A 594 6.45 11.28 -22.12
N ASN A 595 7.19 11.25 -21.01
CA ASN A 595 8.47 11.94 -20.91
C ASN A 595 9.59 11.16 -21.62
N SER A 596 10.52 11.89 -22.24
CA SER A 596 11.67 11.30 -22.94
C SER A 596 12.71 10.78 -21.94
N TYR A 597 13.21 9.57 -22.19
CA TYR A 597 14.35 8.98 -21.47
C TYR A 597 15.66 9.07 -22.26
N THR A 598 15.61 9.60 -23.49
CA THR A 598 16.73 9.83 -24.42
C THR A 598 16.80 11.30 -24.84
N PRO A 599 16.92 12.25 -23.89
CA PRO A 599 16.70 13.68 -24.14
C PRO A 599 17.73 14.35 -25.04
N GLU A 600 18.86 13.69 -25.31
CA GLU A 600 19.92 14.18 -26.21
C GLU A 600 19.65 13.84 -27.68
N GLU A 601 18.78 12.86 -27.94
CA GLU A 601 18.40 12.36 -29.27
C GLU A 601 16.96 12.74 -29.63
N ASP A 602 16.04 12.58 -28.68
CA ASP A 602 14.62 12.89 -28.83
C ASP A 602 14.41 14.38 -29.05
N THR A 603 13.68 14.71 -30.11
CA THR A 603 13.52 16.09 -30.61
C THR A 603 12.07 16.47 -30.87
N TYR A 604 11.13 15.63 -30.47
CA TYR A 604 9.70 15.95 -30.45
C TYR A 604 9.33 16.82 -29.25
N PHE A 605 8.25 17.59 -29.38
CA PHE A 605 7.73 18.40 -28.28
C PHE A 605 7.45 17.51 -27.06
N ASN A 606 8.10 17.86 -25.95
CA ASN A 606 7.98 17.15 -24.67
C ASN A 606 8.35 18.12 -23.54
N LEU A 607 7.96 17.76 -22.33
CA LEU A 607 8.35 18.40 -21.08
C LEU A 607 8.96 17.34 -20.20
N ASN A 608 10.05 17.64 -19.50
CA ASN A 608 10.66 16.69 -18.57
C ASN A 608 10.04 16.85 -17.18
N PHE A 609 9.15 15.94 -16.81
CA PHE A 609 8.52 15.89 -15.49
C PHE A 609 9.10 14.80 -14.57
N VAL A 610 10.08 14.03 -15.03
CA VAL A 610 10.53 12.80 -14.35
C VAL A 610 12.02 12.83 -13.99
N TYR A 611 12.88 13.25 -14.92
CA TYR A 611 14.32 12.97 -14.88
C TYR A 611 15.13 14.16 -14.38
N ASP A 612 16.19 13.90 -13.62
CA ASP A 612 17.28 14.86 -13.43
C ASP A 612 18.27 14.71 -14.60
N GLU A 613 18.25 15.69 -15.49
CA GLU A 613 19.03 15.78 -16.71
C GLU A 613 20.08 16.90 -16.63
N THR A 614 20.41 17.38 -15.42
CA THR A 614 21.34 18.50 -15.21
C THR A 614 22.69 18.29 -15.89
N ASN A 615 23.16 17.04 -15.96
CA ASN A 615 24.43 16.67 -16.56
C ASN A 615 24.33 16.25 -18.04
N LYS A 616 23.14 16.26 -18.64
CA LYS A 616 22.94 15.90 -20.06
C LYS A 616 22.79 17.16 -20.91
N ASN A 617 23.18 17.06 -22.17
CA ASN A 617 23.05 18.15 -23.14
C ASN A 617 21.83 17.90 -24.05
N GLY A 618 20.65 17.88 -23.42
CA GLY A 618 19.37 17.55 -24.06
C GLY A 618 18.65 18.74 -24.71
N PHE A 619 17.40 18.52 -25.11
CA PHE A 619 16.51 19.55 -25.70
C PHE A 619 15.36 19.99 -24.79
N TYR A 620 15.28 19.45 -23.58
CA TYR A 620 14.19 19.68 -22.63
C TYR A 620 14.71 20.38 -21.38
N ASN A 621 13.80 20.84 -20.51
CA ASN A 621 14.15 21.37 -19.20
C ASN A 621 14.97 20.33 -18.41
N LYS A 622 16.00 20.80 -17.70
CA LYS A 622 16.97 19.92 -17.02
C LYS A 622 16.33 19.13 -15.90
N THR A 623 15.49 19.77 -15.10
CA THR A 623 14.84 19.11 -13.95
C THR A 623 13.36 19.48 -13.88
N PRO A 624 12.51 18.64 -13.27
CA PRO A 624 11.09 18.93 -13.09
C PRO A 624 10.84 20.12 -12.14
N ASP A 625 11.85 20.47 -11.33
CA ASP A 625 11.85 21.66 -10.48
C ASP A 625 11.90 22.98 -11.29
N ARG A 626 12.07 22.94 -12.61
CA ARG A 626 11.83 24.09 -13.50
C ARG A 626 10.39 24.59 -13.39
N PHE A 627 9.43 23.72 -13.07
CA PHE A 627 8.01 24.06 -13.03
C PHE A 627 7.52 24.08 -11.59
N LYS A 628 7.43 25.26 -10.98
CA LYS A 628 6.86 25.44 -9.64
C LYS A 628 5.37 25.77 -9.67
N THR A 629 4.91 26.31 -10.79
CA THR A 629 3.52 26.67 -11.09
C THR A 629 3.20 26.39 -12.56
N ASP A 630 1.94 26.48 -12.96
CA ASP A 630 1.55 26.44 -14.37
C ASP A 630 2.05 27.67 -15.16
N ALA A 631 2.29 28.79 -14.49
CA ALA A 631 2.91 29.97 -15.11
C ALA A 631 4.36 29.70 -15.57
N ASP A 632 5.09 28.84 -14.84
CA ASP A 632 6.44 28.41 -15.25
C ASP A 632 6.41 27.59 -16.53
N LEU A 633 5.39 26.74 -16.72
CA LEU A 633 5.19 26.00 -17.96
C LEU A 633 4.98 26.96 -19.13
N LYS A 634 4.13 27.98 -18.94
CA LYS A 634 3.91 29.02 -19.94
C LYS A 634 5.21 29.73 -20.28
N SER A 635 5.95 30.21 -19.28
CA SER A 635 7.22 30.92 -19.48
C SER A 635 8.24 30.07 -20.25
N TYR A 636 8.42 28.80 -19.86
CA TYR A 636 9.34 27.88 -20.54
C TYR A 636 8.93 27.63 -21.99
N MET A 637 7.65 27.30 -22.23
CA MET A 637 7.15 27.03 -23.57
C MET A 637 7.20 28.29 -24.44
N HIS A 638 6.92 29.45 -23.89
CA HIS A 638 7.03 30.73 -24.59
C HIS A 638 8.47 30.99 -25.06
N GLY A 639 9.46 30.85 -24.18
CA GLY A 639 10.87 31.03 -24.54
C GLY A 639 11.37 29.98 -25.54
N SER A 640 10.90 28.73 -25.44
CA SER A 640 11.15 27.69 -26.45
C SER A 640 10.61 28.13 -27.82
N PHE A 641 9.37 28.62 -27.88
CA PHE A 641 8.74 29.07 -29.11
C PHE A 641 9.28 30.40 -29.64
N ASP A 642 9.89 31.25 -28.81
CA ASP A 642 10.66 32.42 -29.26
C ASP A 642 11.80 31.99 -30.19
N VAL A 643 12.52 30.93 -29.83
CA VAL A 643 13.57 30.36 -30.68
C VAL A 643 12.96 29.65 -31.89
N LEU A 644 12.00 28.75 -31.68
CA LEU A 644 11.47 27.92 -32.76
C LEU A 644 10.79 28.74 -33.86
N TYR A 645 9.97 29.73 -33.51
CA TYR A 645 9.34 30.60 -34.52
C TYR A 645 10.32 31.52 -35.23
N SER A 646 11.36 31.99 -34.54
CA SER A 646 12.44 32.74 -35.20
C SER A 646 13.16 31.87 -36.25
N LEU A 647 13.44 30.61 -35.91
CA LEU A 647 14.11 29.67 -36.82
C LEU A 647 13.19 29.20 -37.97
N ASP A 648 11.91 28.97 -37.69
CA ASP A 648 10.90 28.65 -38.72
C ASP A 648 10.74 29.80 -39.71
N TYR A 649 10.73 31.04 -39.22
CA TYR A 649 10.72 32.22 -40.08
C TYR A 649 11.95 32.31 -40.98
N LEU A 650 13.16 32.15 -40.42
CA LEU A 650 14.39 32.20 -41.21
C LEU A 650 14.45 31.09 -42.27
N GLU A 651 13.92 29.90 -41.96
CA GLU A 651 13.80 28.82 -42.94
C GLU A 651 12.83 29.20 -44.07
N ALA A 652 11.66 29.75 -43.72
CA ALA A 652 10.71 30.25 -44.71
C ALA A 652 11.33 31.34 -45.62
N GLU A 653 12.05 32.30 -45.04
CA GLU A 653 12.75 33.35 -45.81
C GLU A 653 13.80 32.78 -46.77
N ALA A 654 14.61 31.82 -46.30
CA ALA A 654 15.58 31.13 -47.15
C ALA A 654 14.91 30.40 -48.33
N THR A 655 13.72 29.85 -48.14
CA THR A 655 12.99 29.13 -49.20
C THR A 655 12.41 30.04 -50.29
N LYS A 656 12.36 31.36 -50.08
CA LYS A 656 11.88 32.31 -51.11
C LYS A 656 12.71 32.29 -52.37
N GLN A 657 14.00 31.96 -52.25
CA GLN A 657 14.95 31.89 -53.35
C GLN A 657 14.83 30.60 -54.17
N LEU A 658 14.03 29.65 -53.71
CA LEU A 658 13.79 28.40 -54.43
C LEU A 658 12.81 28.63 -55.58
N THR A 659 13.04 27.96 -56.71
CA THR A 659 12.08 27.91 -57.82
C THR A 659 10.81 27.18 -57.38
N ALA A 660 9.71 27.37 -58.10
CA ALA A 660 8.47 26.63 -57.83
C ALA A 660 8.69 25.10 -57.90
N GLU A 661 9.48 24.62 -58.85
CA GLU A 661 9.86 23.21 -58.95
C GLU A 661 10.69 22.69 -57.77
N ASP A 662 11.51 23.54 -57.18
CA ASP A 662 12.30 23.16 -56.00
C ASP A 662 11.44 23.16 -54.74
N LYS A 663 10.48 24.09 -54.66
CA LYS A 663 9.47 24.13 -53.59
C LYS A 663 8.60 22.86 -53.59
N THR A 664 8.23 22.28 -54.75
CA THR A 664 7.48 21.01 -54.78
C THR A 664 8.24 19.83 -54.18
N LYS A 665 9.58 19.90 -54.15
CA LYS A 665 10.43 18.88 -53.52
C LYS A 665 10.65 19.17 -52.04
N TYR A 666 10.88 20.44 -51.71
CA TYR A 666 11.20 20.89 -50.36
C TYR A 666 10.00 20.85 -49.42
N PHE A 667 8.78 21.01 -49.95
CA PHE A 667 7.56 21.08 -49.17
C PHE A 667 6.60 19.93 -49.44
N LYS A 668 5.77 19.68 -48.42
CA LYS A 668 4.56 18.88 -48.45
C LYS A 668 3.40 19.74 -47.95
N LYS A 669 2.18 19.23 -48.05
CA LYS A 669 1.00 19.85 -47.44
C LYS A 669 0.26 18.85 -46.58
N ILE A 670 -0.32 19.34 -45.49
CA ILE A 670 -1.20 18.57 -44.61
C ILE A 670 -2.63 19.08 -44.76
N THR A 671 -3.54 18.20 -45.17
CA THR A 671 -4.93 18.59 -45.46
C THR A 671 -5.93 17.73 -44.73
N PRO A 672 -7.05 18.31 -44.26
CA PRO A 672 -8.09 17.55 -43.58
C PRO A 672 -8.78 16.61 -44.57
N ILE A 673 -9.07 15.40 -44.11
CA ILE A 673 -9.83 14.38 -44.82
C ILE A 673 -10.96 13.86 -43.93
N LYS A 674 -11.90 13.11 -44.50
CA LYS A 674 -12.87 12.35 -43.70
C LYS A 674 -12.11 11.44 -42.73
N THR A 675 -12.58 11.33 -41.49
CA THR A 675 -11.97 10.47 -40.48
C THR A 675 -11.70 9.07 -41.03
N THR A 676 -10.47 8.61 -40.86
CA THR A 676 -10.02 7.23 -41.10
C THR A 676 -9.57 6.61 -39.78
N GLY A 677 -9.80 5.32 -39.57
CA GLY A 677 -9.57 4.67 -38.27
C GLY A 677 -10.72 4.89 -37.28
N VAL A 678 -10.50 4.49 -36.02
CA VAL A 678 -11.54 4.46 -34.97
C VAL A 678 -11.42 5.68 -34.07
N ARG A 679 -12.51 6.44 -33.92
CA ARG A 679 -12.65 7.52 -32.93
C ARG A 679 -13.36 6.99 -31.69
N THR A 680 -13.09 7.59 -30.53
CA THR A 680 -13.78 7.23 -29.28
C THR A 680 -15.26 7.58 -29.41
N PRO A 681 -16.19 6.64 -29.15
CA PRO A 681 -17.62 6.93 -29.16
C PRO A 681 -17.97 8.01 -28.14
N VAL A 682 -18.82 8.95 -28.54
CA VAL A 682 -19.31 10.04 -27.68
C VAL A 682 -20.83 10.04 -27.75
N THR A 683 -21.47 10.06 -26.58
CA THR A 683 -22.92 10.27 -26.48
C THR A 683 -23.20 11.77 -26.45
N TYR A 684 -24.13 12.21 -27.30
CA TYR A 684 -24.59 13.59 -27.36
C TYR A 684 -26.05 13.64 -26.92
N ALA A 685 -26.38 14.56 -26.02
CA ALA A 685 -27.77 14.77 -25.58
C ALA A 685 -28.64 15.29 -26.75
N ASN A 686 -28.06 16.13 -27.60
CA ASN A 686 -28.66 16.59 -28.85
C ASN A 686 -27.82 16.09 -30.04
N PRO A 687 -28.31 15.12 -30.83
CA PRO A 687 -27.57 14.63 -32.00
C PRO A 687 -27.28 15.71 -33.07
N ALA A 688 -28.05 16.81 -33.10
CA ALA A 688 -27.85 17.88 -34.08
C ALA A 688 -26.54 18.68 -33.85
N VAL A 689 -25.98 18.62 -32.63
CA VAL A 689 -24.70 19.28 -32.30
C VAL A 689 -23.53 18.30 -32.27
N GLN A 690 -23.71 17.09 -32.81
CA GLN A 690 -22.65 16.10 -32.87
C GLN A 690 -21.44 16.63 -33.66
N ALA A 691 -20.26 16.60 -33.04
CA ALA A 691 -19.04 17.02 -33.69
C ALA A 691 -18.64 16.04 -34.82
N THR A 692 -18.22 16.60 -35.96
CA THR A 692 -17.65 15.86 -37.09
C THR A 692 -16.14 16.05 -37.12
N HIS A 693 -15.43 15.15 -36.44
CA HIS A 693 -13.97 15.12 -36.40
C HIS A 693 -13.37 14.73 -37.76
N LYS A 694 -12.16 15.23 -38.05
CA LYS A 694 -11.41 14.94 -39.28
C LYS A 694 -10.19 14.08 -38.97
N SER A 695 -9.74 13.36 -40.00
CA SER A 695 -8.37 12.87 -40.11
C SER A 695 -7.60 13.81 -41.03
N GLU A 696 -6.35 13.52 -41.32
CA GLU A 696 -5.52 14.36 -42.15
C GLU A 696 -4.71 13.50 -43.13
N LYS A 697 -4.23 14.13 -44.20
CA LYS A 697 -3.38 13.51 -45.19
C LYS A 697 -2.20 14.41 -45.45
N ILE A 698 -1.00 13.84 -45.42
CA ILE A 698 0.20 14.51 -45.92
C ILE A 698 0.42 14.08 -47.37
N SER A 699 0.51 15.05 -48.28
CA SER A 699 0.75 14.83 -49.70
C SER A 699 1.84 15.74 -50.24
N GLU A 700 2.28 15.45 -51.46
CA GLU A 700 3.04 16.39 -52.27
C GLU A 700 2.19 17.63 -52.58
N ILE A 701 2.88 18.74 -52.86
CA ILE A 701 2.26 19.95 -53.41
C ILE A 701 2.41 19.97 -54.93
N THR A 702 1.43 20.54 -55.61
CA THR A 702 1.48 20.78 -57.05
C THR A 702 2.33 22.01 -57.38
N LEU A 703 2.75 22.13 -58.64
CA LEU A 703 3.50 23.30 -59.11
C LEU A 703 2.71 24.60 -58.92
N THR A 704 1.41 24.60 -59.22
CA THR A 704 0.52 25.75 -59.03
C THR A 704 0.35 26.14 -57.56
N GLU A 705 0.40 25.18 -56.64
CA GLU A 705 0.43 25.48 -55.21
C GLU A 705 1.77 26.09 -54.82
N ALA A 706 2.89 25.54 -55.31
CA ALA A 706 4.23 26.03 -55.04
C ALA A 706 4.47 27.47 -55.52
N GLU A 707 3.89 27.88 -56.64
CA GLU A 707 3.93 29.25 -57.16
C GLU A 707 3.29 30.28 -56.20
N LYS A 708 2.32 29.85 -55.38
CA LYS A 708 1.66 30.72 -54.39
C LYS A 708 2.47 30.88 -53.09
N LEU A 709 3.51 30.08 -52.89
CA LEU A 709 4.29 30.05 -51.65
C LEU A 709 5.41 31.11 -51.70
N THR A 710 5.06 32.36 -51.47
CA THR A 710 5.95 33.53 -51.61
C THR A 710 6.56 34.00 -50.29
N ASP A 711 5.91 33.72 -49.16
CA ASP A 711 6.34 34.11 -47.82
C ASP A 711 5.79 33.17 -46.73
N ILE A 712 6.15 33.41 -45.47
CA ILE A 712 5.68 32.57 -44.37
C ILE A 712 4.15 32.58 -44.21
N ASN A 713 3.46 33.67 -44.52
CA ASN A 713 2.01 33.74 -44.41
C ASN A 713 1.35 32.81 -45.42
N SER A 714 1.86 32.79 -46.66
CA SER A 714 1.40 31.86 -47.69
C SER A 714 1.69 30.40 -47.34
N LEU A 715 2.79 30.10 -46.65
CA LEU A 715 3.06 28.75 -46.13
C LEU A 715 2.05 28.34 -45.05
N ILE A 716 1.70 29.28 -44.15
CA ILE A 716 0.67 29.08 -43.11
C ILE A 716 -0.70 28.84 -43.75
N ASP A 717 -1.12 29.71 -44.66
CA ASP A 717 -2.46 29.66 -45.27
C ASP A 717 -2.70 28.43 -46.13
N ASN A 718 -1.62 27.84 -46.67
CA ASN A 718 -1.69 26.66 -47.53
C ASN A 718 -1.33 25.34 -46.80
N ASN A 719 -1.27 25.36 -45.47
CA ASN A 719 -0.99 24.19 -44.62
C ASN A 719 0.31 23.46 -44.99
N ILE A 720 1.38 24.22 -45.20
CA ILE A 720 2.65 23.70 -45.67
C ILE A 720 3.50 23.15 -44.52
N LEU A 721 4.22 22.07 -44.79
CA LEU A 721 5.25 21.50 -43.91
C LEU A 721 6.46 21.06 -44.74
N VAL A 722 7.60 20.91 -44.08
CA VAL A 722 8.87 20.53 -44.72
C VAL A 722 8.90 19.06 -45.15
N ASN A 723 9.69 18.76 -46.18
CA ASN A 723 9.87 17.40 -46.70
C ASN A 723 10.34 16.41 -45.63
N ARG A 724 11.28 16.84 -44.77
CA ARG A 724 11.92 16.03 -43.73
C ARG A 724 10.98 15.52 -42.63
N TYR A 725 9.78 16.08 -42.49
CA TYR A 725 8.80 15.63 -41.48
C TYR A 725 8.36 14.18 -41.74
N ILE A 726 8.52 13.30 -40.77
CA ILE A 726 8.11 11.88 -40.86
C ILE A 726 6.87 11.64 -40.01
N ILE A 727 5.87 10.95 -40.57
CA ILE A 727 4.61 10.62 -39.88
C ILE A 727 4.86 9.54 -38.83
N LYS A 728 5.43 8.41 -39.25
CA LYS A 728 5.76 7.25 -38.41
C LYS A 728 6.76 6.34 -39.12
N GLY A 729 7.76 5.84 -38.39
CA GLY A 729 8.78 4.96 -38.96
C GLY A 729 9.57 5.67 -40.07
N PHE A 730 9.37 5.26 -41.32
CA PHE A 730 9.96 5.90 -42.51
C PHE A 730 8.90 6.48 -43.45
N THR A 731 7.64 6.58 -43.02
CA THR A 731 6.54 7.10 -43.83
C THR A 731 6.44 8.61 -43.73
N ASP A 732 6.61 9.31 -44.85
CA ASP A 732 6.59 10.79 -44.94
C ASP A 732 5.30 11.37 -45.55
N LYS A 733 4.48 10.54 -46.18
CA LYS A 733 3.22 10.89 -46.86
C LYS A 733 2.17 9.81 -46.63
N GLY A 734 0.90 10.19 -46.73
CA GLY A 734 -0.23 9.28 -46.59
C GLY A 734 -1.28 9.76 -45.59
N ASP A 735 -2.26 8.91 -45.37
CA ASP A 735 -3.39 9.18 -44.48
C ASP A 735 -2.98 8.97 -43.01
N ILE A 736 -3.35 9.93 -42.18
CA ILE A 736 -3.11 9.95 -40.75
C ILE A 736 -4.39 9.47 -40.06
N LYS A 737 -4.33 8.24 -39.56
CA LYS A 737 -5.47 7.58 -38.92
C LYS A 737 -5.75 8.23 -37.57
N ALA A 738 -7.02 8.25 -37.20
CA ALA A 738 -7.47 8.66 -35.88
C ALA A 738 -6.79 7.86 -34.75
N ASN A 739 -6.45 8.55 -33.66
CA ASN A 739 -5.90 8.00 -32.43
C ASN A 739 -4.59 7.21 -32.66
N GLY A 740 -3.71 7.75 -33.50
CA GLY A 740 -2.42 7.15 -33.79
C GLY A 740 -1.28 7.63 -32.87
N TYR A 741 -0.23 6.82 -32.83
CA TYR A 741 1.04 7.11 -32.13
C TYR A 741 1.90 8.01 -33.00
N TYR A 742 1.57 9.31 -33.01
CA TYR A 742 2.28 10.33 -33.77
C TYR A 742 3.04 11.26 -32.83
N LEU A 743 4.18 11.76 -33.31
CA LEU A 743 5.01 12.74 -32.62
C LEU A 743 5.11 14.00 -33.49
N VAL A 744 5.27 15.15 -32.84
CA VAL A 744 5.51 16.42 -33.53
C VAL A 744 6.93 16.87 -33.19
N ASP A 745 7.81 16.85 -34.17
CA ASP A 745 9.21 17.28 -34.04
C ASP A 745 9.30 18.80 -33.84
N MET A 746 10.21 19.26 -32.97
CA MET A 746 10.45 20.69 -32.74
C MET A 746 11.15 21.35 -33.94
N PHE A 747 11.91 20.59 -34.73
CA PHE A 747 12.79 21.11 -35.78
C PHE A 747 12.32 20.73 -37.21
N ASP A 748 11.36 19.82 -37.35
CA ASP A 748 10.68 19.54 -38.62
C ASP A 748 9.44 20.43 -38.76
N THR A 749 9.63 21.59 -39.37
CA THR A 749 8.67 22.68 -39.35
C THR A 749 7.35 22.34 -40.04
N ILE A 750 6.27 22.53 -39.28
CA ILE A 750 4.90 22.59 -39.77
C ILE A 750 4.49 24.06 -39.74
N TYR A 751 4.47 24.73 -40.89
CA TYR A 751 4.19 26.16 -40.99
C TYR A 751 2.71 26.44 -40.73
N GLY A 752 1.84 25.68 -41.41
CA GLY A 752 0.40 25.83 -41.34
C GLY A 752 -0.32 24.51 -41.14
N VAL A 753 -1.47 24.56 -40.49
CA VAL A 753 -2.36 23.42 -40.27
C VAL A 753 -3.82 23.89 -40.34
N SER A 754 -4.72 22.95 -40.66
CA SER A 754 -6.14 23.27 -40.82
C SER A 754 -6.85 23.55 -39.49
N GLN A 755 -7.94 24.28 -39.56
CA GLN A 755 -8.94 24.47 -38.50
C GLN A 755 -10.26 23.83 -38.95
N ASN A 756 -10.93 23.09 -38.06
CA ASN A 756 -12.19 22.43 -38.36
C ASN A 756 -13.37 23.15 -37.69
N ASP A 757 -14.34 23.59 -38.50
CA ASP A 757 -15.52 24.32 -38.03
C ASP A 757 -16.55 23.44 -37.31
N SER A 758 -16.50 22.13 -37.52
CA SER A 758 -17.51 21.18 -37.04
C SER A 758 -16.97 20.15 -36.04
N GLY A 759 -15.68 20.19 -35.68
CA GLY A 759 -15.07 19.23 -34.77
C GLY A 759 -13.58 19.53 -34.60
N MET A 760 -12.75 18.49 -34.43
CA MET A 760 -11.29 18.62 -34.38
C MET A 760 -10.64 18.39 -35.75
N SER A 761 -9.52 19.08 -36.02
CA SER A 761 -8.78 19.05 -37.29
C SER A 761 -8.02 17.77 -37.60
N GLY A 762 -7.55 17.03 -36.60
CA GLY A 762 -6.78 15.80 -36.80
C GLY A 762 -5.60 15.63 -35.85
N ASP A 763 -4.89 14.51 -35.93
CA ASP A 763 -4.00 14.05 -34.86
C ASP A 763 -2.65 14.78 -34.76
N ILE A 764 -1.99 15.09 -35.88
CA ILE A 764 -0.71 15.85 -35.87
C ILE A 764 -1.03 17.34 -35.68
N THR A 765 -2.04 17.83 -36.39
CA THR A 765 -2.54 19.21 -36.27
C THR A 765 -2.88 19.55 -34.83
N PHE A 766 -3.67 18.70 -34.16
CA PHE A 766 -4.12 18.97 -32.80
C PHE A 766 -2.94 19.03 -31.82
N ARG A 767 -1.98 18.10 -31.89
CA ARG A 767 -0.80 18.14 -31.00
C ARG A 767 0.01 19.41 -31.21
N LYS A 768 0.25 19.78 -32.47
CA LYS A 768 0.95 21.02 -32.81
C LYS A 768 0.23 22.25 -32.26
N GLN A 769 -1.07 22.36 -32.49
CA GLN A 769 -1.90 23.46 -31.97
C GLN A 769 -1.89 23.51 -30.45
N ALA A 770 -1.99 22.36 -29.77
CA ALA A 770 -1.97 22.28 -28.31
C ALA A 770 -0.68 22.87 -27.71
N PHE A 771 0.50 22.49 -28.22
CA PHE A 771 1.77 23.03 -27.73
C PHE A 771 1.93 24.53 -28.00
N GLU A 772 1.44 25.02 -29.15
CA GLU A 772 1.52 26.44 -29.48
C GLU A 772 0.57 27.29 -28.63
N LEU A 773 -0.62 26.78 -28.31
CA LEU A 773 -1.55 27.41 -27.38
C LEU A 773 -1.00 27.41 -25.96
N MET A 774 -0.31 26.34 -25.54
CA MET A 774 0.39 26.30 -24.25
C MET A 774 1.46 27.41 -24.16
N ALA A 775 2.24 27.59 -25.22
CA ALA A 775 3.31 28.59 -25.27
C ALA A 775 2.78 30.03 -25.26
N ALA A 776 1.68 30.30 -25.96
CA ALA A 776 1.13 31.65 -26.06
C ALA A 776 0.25 32.03 -24.86
N LEU A 777 -0.65 31.14 -24.45
CA LEU A 777 -1.70 31.45 -23.48
C LEU A 777 -1.42 30.86 -22.10
N GLY A 778 -0.81 29.68 -22.05
CA GLY A 778 -0.54 28.94 -20.80
C GLY A 778 -1.31 27.62 -20.72
N TYR A 779 -1.14 26.92 -19.59
CA TYR A 779 -1.74 25.60 -19.42
C TYR A 779 -3.27 25.67 -19.32
N TYR A 780 -3.82 26.55 -18.48
CA TYR A 780 -5.27 26.62 -18.24
C TYR A 780 -6.04 27.56 -19.16
N GLU A 781 -5.36 28.50 -19.82
CA GLU A 781 -5.96 29.48 -20.73
C GLU A 781 -5.88 29.05 -22.20
N GLY A 782 -4.89 28.23 -22.55
CA GLY A 782 -4.68 27.75 -23.92
C GLY A 782 -4.79 26.26 -24.07
N PHE A 783 -3.93 25.53 -23.37
CA PHE A 783 -3.79 24.08 -23.56
C PHE A 783 -5.04 23.31 -23.12
N VAL A 784 -5.42 23.37 -21.83
CA VAL A 784 -6.55 22.63 -21.26
C VAL A 784 -7.88 22.91 -21.98
N PRO A 785 -8.26 24.17 -22.30
CA PRO A 785 -9.50 24.43 -23.01
C PRO A 785 -9.55 23.81 -24.41
N TYR A 786 -8.40 23.66 -25.07
CA TYR A 786 -8.28 23.04 -26.38
C TYR A 786 -8.29 21.51 -26.30
N VAL A 787 -7.53 20.94 -25.35
CA VAL A 787 -7.34 19.49 -25.27
C VAL A 787 -8.45 18.73 -24.55
N SER A 788 -9.41 19.43 -23.95
CA SER A 788 -10.46 18.86 -23.11
C SER A 788 -11.88 19.20 -23.58
N ASN A 789 -12.86 18.70 -22.85
CA ASN A 789 -14.27 19.03 -23.03
C ASN A 789 -14.73 20.24 -22.18
N GLN A 790 -13.83 21.11 -21.73
CA GLN A 790 -14.15 22.28 -20.89
C GLN A 790 -15.32 23.11 -21.44
N TYR A 791 -15.37 23.30 -22.75
CA TYR A 791 -16.42 24.07 -23.42
C TYR A 791 -17.58 23.25 -24.00
N LYS A 792 -17.64 21.94 -23.75
CA LYS A 792 -18.65 21.05 -24.34
C LYS A 792 -20.07 21.49 -24.00
N GLN A 793 -20.37 21.64 -22.71
CA GLN A 793 -21.71 22.01 -22.23
C GLN A 793 -22.14 23.37 -22.78
N ALA A 794 -21.21 24.34 -22.85
CA ALA A 794 -21.48 25.67 -23.40
C ALA A 794 -21.78 25.61 -24.91
N ALA A 795 -21.02 24.82 -25.68
CA ALA A 795 -21.25 24.63 -27.10
C ALA A 795 -22.63 23.99 -27.36
N GLU A 796 -22.97 22.93 -26.62
CA GLU A 796 -24.26 22.26 -26.73
C GLU A 796 -25.43 23.19 -26.38
N ALA A 797 -25.30 24.00 -25.33
CA ALA A 797 -26.30 25.01 -24.94
C ALA A 797 -26.47 26.11 -26.02
N GLU A 798 -25.41 26.44 -26.75
CA GLU A 798 -25.45 27.37 -27.90
C GLU A 798 -25.92 26.70 -29.20
N ASN A 799 -26.34 25.43 -29.18
CA ASN A 799 -26.67 24.62 -30.37
C ASN A 799 -25.54 24.56 -31.40
N LYS A 800 -24.29 24.49 -30.94
CA LYS A 800 -23.10 24.37 -31.78
C LYS A 800 -22.33 23.10 -31.43
N PRO A 801 -21.69 22.43 -32.41
CA PRO A 801 -20.74 21.38 -32.10
C PRO A 801 -19.53 21.97 -31.37
N LEU A 802 -18.95 21.16 -30.49
CA LEU A 802 -17.66 21.47 -29.90
C LEU A 802 -16.56 21.32 -30.96
N SER A 803 -16.24 22.42 -31.65
CA SER A 803 -15.27 22.47 -32.75
C SER A 803 -14.02 23.27 -32.40
N ASP A 804 -12.99 23.19 -33.24
CA ASP A 804 -11.78 24.03 -33.12
C ASP A 804 -12.16 25.50 -33.23
N THR A 805 -13.00 25.85 -34.20
CA THR A 805 -13.53 27.21 -34.38
C THR A 805 -14.27 27.71 -33.16
N TYR A 806 -15.09 26.88 -32.52
CA TYR A 806 -15.78 27.26 -31.29
C TYR A 806 -14.79 27.59 -30.16
N ILE A 807 -13.77 26.76 -29.94
CA ILE A 807 -12.75 27.01 -28.90
C ILE A 807 -11.95 28.27 -29.23
N PHE A 808 -11.44 28.40 -30.45
CA PHE A 808 -10.59 29.51 -30.85
C PHE A 808 -11.30 30.85 -30.75
N ASN A 809 -12.60 30.90 -31.06
CA ASN A 809 -13.39 32.10 -30.81
C ASN A 809 -13.39 32.51 -29.33
N LYS A 810 -13.37 31.55 -28.39
CA LYS A 810 -13.36 31.82 -26.94
C LYS A 810 -11.97 32.20 -26.42
N ILE A 811 -10.91 31.51 -26.88
CA ILE A 811 -9.56 31.67 -26.30
C ILE A 811 -8.62 32.58 -27.10
N LEU A 812 -8.91 32.85 -28.38
CA LEU A 812 -8.11 33.70 -29.28
C LEU A 812 -8.80 35.02 -29.63
N ASN A 813 -9.82 35.42 -28.86
CA ASN A 813 -10.58 36.65 -29.05
C ASN A 813 -11.14 36.79 -30.48
N GLY A 814 -11.78 35.72 -30.98
CA GLY A 814 -12.40 35.69 -32.31
C GLY A 814 -11.45 35.49 -33.50
N LYS A 815 -10.13 35.39 -33.27
CA LYS A 815 -9.16 35.09 -34.33
C LYS A 815 -9.21 33.62 -34.72
N SER A 816 -9.04 33.35 -36.01
CA SER A 816 -8.70 32.00 -36.50
C SER A 816 -7.31 31.58 -36.01
N TYR A 817 -7.05 30.28 -36.03
CA TYR A 817 -5.73 29.75 -35.68
C TYR A 817 -4.63 30.28 -36.62
N ALA A 818 -4.91 30.43 -37.92
CA ALA A 818 -3.95 30.98 -38.87
C ALA A 818 -3.59 32.44 -38.54
N GLU A 819 -4.57 33.28 -38.20
CA GLU A 819 -4.31 34.66 -37.76
C GLU A 819 -3.52 34.71 -36.47
N PHE A 820 -3.83 33.85 -35.51
CA PHE A 820 -3.05 33.69 -34.28
C PHE A 820 -1.60 33.30 -34.59
N LYS A 821 -1.38 32.28 -35.42
CA LYS A 821 -0.07 31.79 -35.80
C LYS A 821 0.78 32.88 -36.46
N LYS A 822 0.19 33.62 -37.41
CA LYS A 822 0.85 34.76 -38.07
C LYS A 822 1.22 35.85 -37.06
N ALA A 823 0.32 36.18 -36.13
CA ALA A 823 0.60 37.17 -35.09
C ALA A 823 1.75 36.73 -34.17
N GLN A 824 1.80 35.46 -33.78
CA GLN A 824 2.88 34.93 -32.95
C GLN A 824 4.23 34.96 -33.65
N ILE A 825 4.30 34.59 -34.93
CA ILE A 825 5.53 34.69 -35.73
C ILE A 825 5.93 36.15 -35.89
N LYS A 826 4.99 37.04 -36.24
CA LYS A 826 5.26 38.47 -36.41
C LYS A 826 5.91 39.08 -35.17
N GLU A 827 5.41 38.77 -33.98
CA GLU A 827 5.99 39.23 -32.72
C GLU A 827 7.47 38.88 -32.58
N ARG A 828 7.90 37.68 -33.01
CA ARG A 828 9.30 37.24 -32.93
C ARG A 828 10.15 37.87 -34.05
N VAL A 829 9.59 37.98 -35.25
CA VAL A 829 10.24 38.63 -36.39
C VAL A 829 10.57 40.08 -36.07
N ASP A 830 9.62 40.82 -35.48
CA ASP A 830 9.81 42.22 -35.09
C ASP A 830 10.93 42.39 -34.03
N ARG A 831 11.30 41.31 -33.32
CA ARG A 831 12.35 41.28 -32.29
C ARG A 831 13.61 40.54 -32.72
N LEU A 832 13.71 40.08 -33.96
CA LEU A 832 14.81 39.22 -34.41
C LEU A 832 16.19 39.91 -34.33
N ASN A 833 16.23 41.23 -34.50
CA ASN A 833 17.43 42.05 -34.32
C ASN A 833 17.77 42.35 -32.85
N GLN A 834 16.92 41.94 -31.91
CA GLN A 834 17.13 42.08 -30.46
C GLN A 834 17.66 40.78 -29.83
N LEU A 835 17.90 39.72 -30.60
CA LEU A 835 18.44 38.47 -30.05
C LEU A 835 19.76 38.72 -29.30
N LYS A 836 19.90 38.12 -28.12
CA LYS A 836 21.13 38.13 -27.34
C LYS A 836 22.26 37.53 -28.17
N PRO A 837 23.42 38.21 -28.29
CA PRO A 837 24.57 37.62 -28.95
C PRO A 837 24.99 36.34 -28.26
N LEU A 838 25.18 35.27 -29.05
CA LEU A 838 25.56 33.96 -28.52
C LEU A 838 26.57 33.32 -29.46
N THR A 839 27.58 32.64 -28.91
CA THR A 839 28.56 31.91 -29.71
C THR A 839 28.30 30.41 -29.65
N ILE A 840 28.33 29.75 -30.81
CA ILE A 840 28.15 28.30 -30.92
C ILE A 840 29.32 27.63 -31.63
N GLN A 841 29.55 26.36 -31.32
CA GLN A 841 30.39 25.48 -32.12
C GLN A 841 29.51 24.80 -33.17
N TYR A 842 29.75 25.11 -34.45
CA TYR A 842 28.96 24.58 -35.56
C TYR A 842 29.89 24.26 -36.75
N GLU A 843 29.79 23.03 -37.27
CA GLU A 843 30.66 22.54 -38.37
C GLU A 843 32.17 22.68 -38.11
N GLY A 844 32.59 22.56 -36.84
CA GLY A 844 33.99 22.68 -36.43
C GLY A 844 34.51 24.12 -36.38
N GLN A 845 33.61 25.10 -36.44
CA GLN A 845 33.92 26.53 -36.35
C GLN A 845 33.18 27.17 -35.17
N GLU A 846 33.83 28.15 -34.57
CA GLU A 846 33.21 29.03 -33.58
C GLU A 846 32.46 30.14 -34.32
N ILE A 847 31.15 30.24 -34.11
CA ILE A 847 30.28 31.17 -34.84
C ILE A 847 29.52 32.05 -33.84
N SER A 848 29.72 33.36 -33.95
CA SER A 848 28.88 34.35 -33.26
C SER A 848 27.54 34.48 -33.99
N LEU A 849 26.45 34.19 -33.29
CA LEU A 849 25.08 34.29 -33.77
C LEU A 849 24.61 35.75 -33.70
N THR A 850 24.40 36.36 -34.87
CA THR A 850 23.66 37.60 -35.07
C THR A 850 22.44 37.32 -35.95
N SER A 851 21.46 38.23 -36.03
CA SER A 851 20.31 38.06 -36.93
C SER A 851 20.74 37.82 -38.38
N GLN A 852 21.69 38.61 -38.87
CA GLN A 852 22.27 38.41 -40.21
C GLN A 852 22.94 37.05 -40.32
N LYS A 853 23.76 36.65 -39.34
CA LYS A 853 24.49 35.38 -39.42
C LYS A 853 23.56 34.17 -39.42
N LEU A 854 22.50 34.24 -38.61
CA LEU A 854 21.45 33.22 -38.57
C LEU A 854 20.78 33.08 -39.95
N SER A 855 20.45 34.20 -40.61
CA SER A 855 19.90 34.18 -41.97
C SER A 855 20.86 33.55 -42.98
N GLU A 856 22.15 33.92 -42.96
CA GLU A 856 23.17 33.34 -43.86
C GLU A 856 23.31 31.82 -43.67
N LEU A 857 23.40 31.37 -42.41
CA LEU A 857 23.52 29.95 -42.08
C LEU A 857 22.29 29.17 -42.52
N MET A 858 21.09 29.70 -42.27
CA MET A 858 19.84 29.06 -42.66
C MET A 858 19.72 28.95 -44.18
N GLN A 859 20.08 30.01 -44.91
CA GLN A 859 20.07 30.02 -46.37
C GLN A 859 21.04 28.97 -46.94
N LYS A 860 22.25 28.85 -46.40
CA LYS A 860 23.20 27.78 -46.74
C LYS A 860 22.58 26.39 -46.47
N ALA A 861 22.04 26.19 -45.27
CA ALA A 861 21.48 24.91 -44.85
C ALA A 861 20.29 24.47 -45.73
N VAL A 862 19.37 25.39 -46.08
CA VAL A 862 18.23 25.10 -46.97
C VAL A 862 18.71 24.68 -48.36
N GLN A 863 19.72 25.35 -48.92
CA GLN A 863 20.28 24.98 -50.23
C GLN A 863 20.96 23.61 -50.20
N GLU A 864 21.70 23.30 -49.14
CA GLU A 864 22.33 21.99 -48.96
C GLU A 864 21.30 20.87 -48.74
N GLU A 865 20.27 21.11 -47.94
CA GLU A 865 19.17 20.17 -47.73
C GLU A 865 18.41 19.90 -49.03
N LEU A 866 18.13 20.94 -49.83
CA LEU A 866 17.51 20.78 -51.14
C LEU A 866 18.36 19.92 -52.09
N LYS A 867 19.69 20.08 -52.08
CA LYS A 867 20.60 19.20 -52.85
C LYS A 867 20.47 17.75 -52.40
N GLN A 868 20.40 17.49 -51.09
CA GLN A 868 20.18 16.14 -50.55
C GLN A 868 18.82 15.56 -50.99
N ILE A 869 17.75 16.34 -50.90
CA ILE A 869 16.40 15.93 -51.34
C ILE A 869 16.40 15.58 -52.83
N LYS A 870 17.01 16.42 -53.68
CA LYS A 870 17.11 16.18 -55.13
C LYS A 870 17.91 14.92 -55.46
N ALA A 871 18.93 14.61 -54.66
CA ALA A 871 19.72 13.38 -54.79
C ALA A 871 18.99 12.13 -54.28
N GLY A 872 17.79 12.27 -53.70
CA GLY A 872 17.04 11.17 -53.10
C GLY A 872 17.50 10.78 -51.69
N ASN A 873 18.41 11.55 -51.09
CA ASN A 873 18.95 11.32 -49.74
C ASN A 873 17.97 11.86 -48.69
N THR A 874 16.83 11.21 -48.56
CA THR A 874 15.77 11.55 -47.60
C THR A 874 15.45 10.33 -46.74
N THR A 875 15.11 10.56 -45.46
CA THR A 875 14.82 9.48 -44.50
C THR A 875 13.81 8.45 -45.03
N ALA A 876 12.78 8.92 -45.74
CA ALA A 876 11.75 8.06 -46.30
C ALA A 876 12.20 7.22 -47.50
N ARG A 877 13.17 7.70 -48.28
CA ARG A 877 13.68 6.98 -49.46
C ARG A 877 14.81 6.03 -49.12
N THR A 878 15.69 6.42 -48.19
CA THR A 878 16.86 5.62 -47.81
C THR A 878 16.56 4.61 -46.71
N TYR A 879 15.41 4.72 -46.04
CA TYR A 879 15.05 3.93 -44.86
C TYR A 879 16.09 4.04 -43.74
N THR A 880 16.74 5.20 -43.65
CA THR A 880 17.73 5.53 -42.61
C THR A 880 17.43 6.91 -42.07
N PHE A 881 17.56 7.12 -40.76
CA PHE A 881 17.27 8.42 -40.17
C PHE A 881 18.37 9.41 -40.58
N ILE A 882 18.00 10.48 -41.30
CA ILE A 882 18.92 11.51 -41.76
C ILE A 882 18.69 12.78 -40.95
N GLU A 883 19.72 13.22 -40.24
CA GLU A 883 19.77 14.58 -39.71
C GLU A 883 20.15 15.55 -40.82
N THR A 884 19.17 16.33 -41.29
CA THR A 884 19.36 17.26 -42.41
C THR A 884 20.17 18.51 -41.98
N PRO A 885 20.81 19.23 -42.93
CA PRO A 885 21.54 20.46 -42.62
C PRO A 885 20.70 21.49 -41.84
N VAL A 886 19.42 21.70 -42.20
CA VAL A 886 18.55 22.62 -41.46
C VAL A 886 18.27 22.09 -40.06
N LYS A 887 17.93 20.80 -39.92
CA LYS A 887 17.66 20.19 -38.61
C LYS A 887 18.87 20.29 -37.68
N LYS A 888 20.07 20.01 -38.20
CA LYS A 888 21.34 20.12 -37.46
C LYS A 888 21.59 21.54 -36.98
N LEU A 889 21.41 22.55 -37.85
CA LEU A 889 21.56 23.96 -37.51
C LEU A 889 20.55 24.38 -36.43
N LYS A 890 19.27 24.06 -36.60
CA LYS A 890 18.22 24.39 -35.64
C LYS A 890 18.49 23.78 -34.26
N LYS A 891 18.90 22.52 -34.21
CA LYS A 891 19.27 21.84 -32.96
C LYS A 891 20.42 22.54 -32.24
N ALA A 892 21.48 22.92 -32.95
CA ALA A 892 22.63 23.60 -32.38
C ALA A 892 22.25 24.96 -31.77
N ILE A 893 21.47 25.76 -32.51
CA ILE A 893 21.01 27.08 -32.05
C ILE A 893 20.06 26.94 -30.85
N TYR A 894 19.09 26.01 -30.93
CA TYR A 894 18.12 25.80 -29.86
C TYR A 894 18.80 25.37 -28.55
N LYS A 895 19.71 24.38 -28.61
CA LYS A 895 20.48 23.96 -27.42
C LYS A 895 21.27 25.11 -26.82
N ALA A 896 21.86 25.95 -27.66
CA ALA A 896 22.63 27.10 -27.20
C ALA A 896 21.76 28.11 -26.44
N TYR A 897 20.60 28.48 -26.98
CA TYR A 897 19.68 29.38 -26.29
C TYR A 897 19.04 28.76 -25.05
N LEU A 898 18.67 27.47 -25.09
CA LEU A 898 18.16 26.76 -23.92
C LEU A 898 19.16 26.83 -22.75
N LYS A 899 20.45 26.63 -23.05
CA LYS A 899 21.53 26.72 -22.07
C LYS A 899 21.76 28.14 -21.57
N ASP A 900 21.89 29.11 -22.48
CA ASP A 900 22.18 30.51 -22.14
C ASP A 900 21.07 31.17 -21.32
N SER A 901 19.82 30.85 -21.65
CA SER A 901 18.63 31.38 -20.97
C SER A 901 18.29 30.72 -19.63
N ASP A 902 19.12 29.77 -19.17
CA ASP A 902 18.88 28.95 -17.98
C ASP A 902 17.51 28.26 -18.00
N ASP A 903 17.31 27.38 -18.97
CA ASP A 903 16.03 26.70 -19.27
C ASP A 903 14.89 27.70 -19.51
N PHE A 904 15.15 28.71 -20.34
CA PHE A 904 14.19 29.77 -20.69
C PHE A 904 13.58 30.46 -19.46
N ARG A 905 14.33 30.59 -18.36
CA ARG A 905 13.97 31.51 -17.26
C ARG A 905 14.23 32.95 -17.65
N GLN A 906 15.22 33.17 -18.49
CA GLN A 906 15.58 34.48 -19.02
C GLN A 906 15.15 34.60 -20.48
N SER A 907 14.78 35.81 -20.91
CA SER A 907 14.48 36.05 -22.32
C SER A 907 15.74 35.88 -23.17
N ILE A 908 15.56 35.37 -24.40
CA ILE A 908 16.61 35.30 -25.43
C ILE A 908 16.83 36.64 -26.14
N TYR A 909 16.03 37.66 -25.84
CA TYR A 909 16.14 39.00 -26.38
C TYR A 909 16.83 39.93 -25.38
N ASN A 910 17.56 40.92 -25.89
CA ASN A 910 18.07 42.04 -25.12
C ASN A 910 16.89 42.90 -24.62
N SER A 911 17.09 43.48 -23.43
CA SER A 911 16.12 44.36 -22.76
C SER A 911 15.94 45.68 -23.49
#